data_AF-A0A7X7NVP0-F1
#
_entry.id   AF-A0A7X7NVP0-F1
#
_cell.length_a   1.000
_cell.length_b   1.000
_cell.length_c   1.000
_cell.angle_alpha   90.00
_cell.angle_beta   90.00
_cell.angle_gamma   90.00
#
_symmetry.space_group_name_H-M   'P 1'
#
loop_
_entity.id
_entity.type
_entity.pdbx_description
1 polymer ?
#
loop_
_entity_poly.entity_id
_entity_poly.type
_entity_poly.pdbx_seq_one_letter_code
_entity_poly.pdbx_strand_id
1 'polypeptide(L)'
;MKKKLIFKIASMIVVILSLMFFVSGCNEGLKLSIEDREITITMGEEYKVDVLDDVIDITWESEDPSIASVDDGKIVGVSVGTTYIIVKSGELEARIKVVVVAENEIETYTITWLDRDGTVLEVDENVPKGVMPTFDGRIPPHDGLEFKGWDPEVVLVVGDATYTATYLPLPNTFLITWKNWDGSTLATNVVHEGQTPIYSGAVPTKESDVYYDYMFTGWSPQIEPARFIRTYTAQFVGIKRTYTVTWIDTSVYNPTTNSYTILYTEEVEAGTTPIYVGPEPNKPDSADWGYKYIFEGWDPIPDHLTKDMEFKTVYKRAYDCVWYNWYNEPEVLKQERYKMEEYTRPSGYKDVRIPDETPYEGETPRIFDDYGYSYEFVGWFSNDESHSWNDLPMTKTLEREYLATYQCVPLKDNLNQVDKFTYRIYDDFYYPACIITGYTGDNMTELYIPTWIDGYMVIGISTDAFRDNNQIETLYIGDNVRRLGYNTFSGCSNLNVISFGLNMTYLGEDMFENCTSLSRVYIPEQITEIGYGCFSGCTSLMAVTLPDNLETIGSGAFSGCESLTEITIPDKVKWVTGFSDCIRLHTVNLGAGVIGIAPSCFNGDIALQHINLDEFNLEHISDYAFKGCEELVTLRMPDSLKTIGKKAFEGCTGLLLVSFFGDNPQLESIGEWAFLGCSSLMGLSIPASVTHIGEGIVGDCEHLYSLEVMPGNEKYRSKSNMIIDIENEKIIAGCNGSGEIPTDSTITVIGSSAFYKTKKFNLNKTLIIPNNIKKIESYAFYQCLGIPSLDPTSITFTDHDRHYEHCPKSVFVSSSVEIIQSGAFYFDYTPEPGQWKRYYCIYVDKFVDYTIRTGAECPEGLAYAYPQYSGGFYKQVFAINCTVHYRYEGDPANYPRGVLGTAYGYWHGEGHVLWTFDECYP
;
A
#
# COMPACT_ATOMS: atom_id res chain seq x y z
N MET A 1 23.26 -6.49 -48.35
CA MET A 1 22.24 -7.29 -49.08
C MET A 1 22.12 -8.73 -48.57
N LYS A 2 23.17 -9.59 -48.58
CA LYS A 2 23.05 -11.03 -48.21
C LYS A 2 22.17 -11.35 -46.98
N LYS A 3 22.25 -10.62 -45.86
CA LYS A 3 21.35 -10.83 -44.69
C LYS A 3 19.84 -10.67 -44.97
N LYS A 4 19.40 -9.81 -45.91
CA LYS A 4 17.99 -9.71 -46.34
C LYS A 4 17.58 -10.84 -47.30
N LEU A 5 18.54 -11.37 -48.08
CA LEU A 5 18.30 -12.45 -49.05
C LEU A 5 18.15 -13.80 -48.32
N ILE A 6 18.99 -14.07 -47.32
CA ILE A 6 18.86 -15.23 -46.42
C ILE A 6 17.51 -15.22 -45.68
N PHE A 7 17.04 -14.05 -45.22
CA PHE A 7 15.75 -13.95 -44.54
C PHE A 7 14.56 -14.25 -45.47
N LYS A 8 14.56 -13.76 -46.72
CA LYS A 8 13.55 -14.13 -47.74
C LYS A 8 13.48 -15.66 -47.95
N ILE A 9 14.63 -16.31 -48.12
CA ILE A 9 14.71 -17.76 -48.38
C ILE A 9 14.22 -18.57 -47.18
N ALA A 10 14.63 -18.21 -45.96
CA ALA A 10 14.18 -18.89 -44.74
C ALA A 10 12.64 -18.80 -44.56
N SER A 11 12.05 -17.62 -44.78
CA SER A 11 10.58 -17.44 -44.70
C SER A 11 9.82 -18.28 -45.75
N MET A 12 10.34 -18.41 -46.98
CA MET A 12 9.68 -19.23 -48.00
C MET A 12 9.75 -20.74 -47.71
N ILE A 13 10.87 -21.23 -47.16
CA ILE A 13 11.02 -22.65 -46.80
C ILE A 13 10.00 -23.08 -45.73
N VAL A 14 9.70 -22.21 -44.76
CA VAL A 14 8.66 -22.46 -43.74
C VAL A 14 7.27 -22.59 -44.37
N VAL A 15 6.93 -21.76 -45.36
CA VAL A 15 5.63 -21.78 -46.07
C VAL A 15 5.48 -23.01 -46.97
N ILE A 16 6.56 -23.47 -47.61
CA ILE A 16 6.53 -24.68 -48.44
C ILE A 16 6.33 -25.92 -47.56
N LEU A 17 7.05 -26.02 -46.43
CA LEU A 17 6.96 -27.19 -45.54
C LEU A 17 5.63 -27.28 -44.77
N SER A 18 4.94 -26.17 -44.50
CA SER A 18 3.62 -26.21 -43.84
C SER A 18 2.48 -26.69 -44.75
N LEU A 19 2.65 -26.65 -46.08
CA LEU A 19 1.64 -27.08 -47.07
C LEU A 19 1.65 -28.60 -47.38
N MET A 20 2.55 -29.38 -46.77
CA MET A 20 2.85 -30.77 -47.20
C MET A 20 2.47 -31.88 -46.22
N PHE A 21 2.04 -31.58 -44.99
CA PHE A 21 1.78 -32.62 -43.97
C PHE A 21 0.32 -33.08 -43.90
N PHE A 22 0.03 -34.23 -44.55
CA PHE A 22 -1.15 -35.04 -44.28
C PHE A 22 -0.85 -36.55 -44.44
N VAL A 23 0.03 -37.07 -43.58
CA VAL A 23 0.26 -38.51 -43.40
C VAL A 23 0.26 -38.81 -41.90
N SER A 24 -0.47 -39.84 -41.47
CA SER A 24 -0.61 -40.21 -40.06
C SER A 24 0.61 -40.99 -39.55
N GLY A 25 0.98 -40.79 -38.29
CA GLY A 25 1.82 -41.75 -37.55
C GLY A 25 3.25 -41.33 -37.16
N CYS A 26 3.59 -40.04 -37.13
CA CYS A 26 4.79 -39.55 -36.44
C CYS A 26 4.52 -38.20 -35.77
N ASN A 27 4.33 -38.21 -34.45
CA ASN A 27 4.42 -37.00 -33.63
C ASN A 27 5.89 -36.76 -33.24
N GLU A 28 6.25 -35.48 -33.10
CA GLU A 28 7.53 -34.94 -32.61
C GLU A 28 8.76 -35.05 -33.55
N GLY A 29 9.43 -33.90 -33.78
CA GLY A 29 10.89 -33.87 -33.85
C GLY A 29 11.60 -33.90 -35.22
N LEU A 30 11.07 -33.26 -36.27
CA LEU A 30 11.82 -33.11 -37.53
C LEU A 30 12.97 -32.08 -37.37
N LYS A 31 14.22 -32.55 -37.30
CA LYS A 31 15.41 -31.70 -37.12
C LYS A 31 16.06 -31.32 -38.45
N LEU A 32 16.23 -30.03 -38.69
CA LEU A 32 16.94 -29.46 -39.84
C LEU A 32 18.20 -28.73 -39.37
N SER A 33 19.33 -29.02 -40.01
CA SER A 33 20.60 -28.34 -39.79
C SER A 33 21.00 -27.56 -41.04
N ILE A 34 21.30 -26.28 -40.87
CA ILE A 34 21.93 -25.42 -41.87
C ILE A 34 23.26 -24.98 -41.26
N GLU A 35 24.34 -25.02 -42.04
CA GLU A 35 25.67 -24.66 -41.52
C GLU A 35 25.66 -23.27 -40.85
N ASP A 36 26.21 -23.23 -39.64
CA ASP A 36 26.28 -22.12 -38.69
C ASP A 36 24.96 -21.55 -38.08
N ARG A 37 23.75 -22.09 -38.35
CA ARG A 37 22.54 -21.82 -37.52
C ARG A 37 21.51 -22.97 -37.48
N GLU A 38 21.14 -23.38 -36.26
CA GLU A 38 19.93 -24.19 -36.02
C GLU A 38 18.65 -23.36 -36.18
N ILE A 39 17.57 -24.03 -36.63
CA ILE A 39 16.19 -23.50 -36.61
C ILE A 39 15.28 -24.64 -36.13
N THR A 40 14.62 -24.44 -34.99
CA THR A 40 13.58 -25.35 -34.47
C THR A 40 12.21 -24.79 -34.84
N ILE A 41 11.33 -25.63 -35.37
CA ILE A 41 9.95 -25.26 -35.72
C ILE A 41 8.99 -26.12 -34.91
N THR A 42 8.02 -25.47 -34.25
CA THR A 42 6.91 -26.11 -33.54
C THR A 42 5.61 -25.72 -34.25
N MET A 43 4.69 -26.67 -34.47
CA MET A 43 3.47 -26.42 -35.25
C MET A 43 2.38 -25.72 -34.42
N GLY A 44 1.74 -24.70 -34.99
CA GLY A 44 0.58 -24.02 -34.40
C GLY A 44 0.09 -22.82 -35.23
N GLU A 45 -1.13 -22.94 -35.76
CA GLU A 45 -1.98 -21.91 -36.41
C GLU A 45 -1.53 -21.27 -37.73
N GLU A 46 -2.50 -20.77 -38.51
CA GLU A 46 -2.37 -20.34 -39.91
C GLU A 46 -2.17 -18.83 -40.07
N TYR A 47 -1.26 -18.42 -40.97
CA TYR A 47 -1.25 -17.06 -41.53
C TYR A 47 -0.98 -17.07 -43.03
N LYS A 48 -1.82 -16.35 -43.79
CA LYS A 48 -1.59 -16.04 -45.22
C LYS A 48 -0.50 -14.99 -45.39
N VAL A 49 0.28 -15.10 -46.46
CA VAL A 49 1.23 -14.09 -46.92
C VAL A 49 1.09 -13.94 -48.43
N ASP A 50 0.92 -12.70 -48.91
CA ASP A 50 0.82 -12.41 -50.35
C ASP A 50 2.17 -12.59 -51.06
N VAL A 51 2.12 -13.17 -52.26
CA VAL A 51 3.29 -13.41 -53.11
C VAL A 51 3.69 -12.12 -53.84
N LEU A 52 4.99 -11.87 -53.95
CA LEU A 52 5.57 -10.83 -54.82
C LEU A 52 6.47 -11.50 -55.86
N ASP A 53 6.27 -11.13 -57.12
CA ASP A 53 6.78 -11.81 -58.31
C ASP A 53 8.32 -11.69 -58.53
N ASP A 54 9.10 -12.46 -57.77
CA ASP A 54 10.49 -12.83 -58.10
C ASP A 54 10.58 -14.35 -58.26
N VAL A 55 10.84 -14.86 -59.47
CA VAL A 55 10.89 -16.30 -59.75
C VAL A 55 12.13 -16.95 -59.11
N ILE A 56 11.92 -18.09 -58.43
CA ILE A 56 12.96 -18.92 -57.80
C ILE A 56 12.76 -20.36 -58.28
N ASP A 57 13.80 -20.93 -58.89
CA ASP A 57 13.80 -22.34 -59.28
C ASP A 57 14.29 -23.20 -58.10
N ILE A 58 13.50 -24.22 -57.75
CA ILE A 58 13.83 -25.22 -56.74
C ILE A 58 13.96 -26.57 -57.46
N THR A 59 15.13 -27.19 -57.35
CA THR A 59 15.48 -28.44 -58.01
C THR A 59 16.04 -29.44 -57.00
N TRP A 60 15.56 -30.67 -57.05
CA TRP A 60 16.01 -31.76 -56.17
C TRP A 60 17.11 -32.56 -56.87
N GLU A 61 18.21 -32.84 -56.18
CA GLU A 61 19.36 -33.56 -56.74
C GLU A 61 19.73 -34.70 -55.77
N SER A 62 19.10 -35.86 -55.98
CA SER A 62 19.32 -37.06 -55.17
C SER A 62 20.38 -37.96 -55.81
N GLU A 63 21.37 -38.40 -55.03
CA GLU A 63 22.38 -39.36 -55.48
C GLU A 63 21.83 -40.80 -55.57
N ASP A 64 20.70 -41.07 -54.91
CA ASP A 64 19.91 -42.30 -55.05
C ASP A 64 18.43 -41.95 -55.34
N PRO A 65 17.82 -42.41 -56.45
CA PRO A 65 16.42 -42.12 -56.79
C PRO A 65 15.36 -42.82 -55.92
N SER A 66 15.74 -43.81 -55.09
CA SER A 66 14.77 -44.63 -54.33
C SER A 66 14.24 -43.98 -53.06
N ILE A 67 14.88 -42.92 -52.58
CA ILE A 67 14.65 -42.34 -51.24
C ILE A 67 13.34 -41.55 -51.18
N ALA A 68 12.92 -40.89 -52.27
CA ALA A 68 11.69 -40.11 -52.34
C ALA A 68 11.15 -40.04 -53.77
N SER A 69 9.85 -40.27 -53.96
CA SER A 69 9.16 -39.95 -55.22
C SER A 69 8.52 -38.56 -55.14
N VAL A 70 8.53 -37.82 -56.25
CA VAL A 70 7.83 -36.53 -56.38
C VAL A 70 6.75 -36.66 -57.44
N ASP A 71 5.49 -36.52 -57.03
CA ASP A 71 4.33 -36.47 -57.93
C ASP A 71 3.56 -35.16 -57.71
N ASP A 72 3.22 -34.49 -58.82
CA ASP A 72 2.68 -33.12 -58.89
C ASP A 72 3.28 -32.12 -57.85
N GLY A 73 4.61 -32.17 -57.69
CA GLY A 73 5.37 -31.31 -56.77
C GLY A 73 5.32 -31.70 -55.29
N LYS A 74 4.69 -32.83 -54.93
CA LYS A 74 4.63 -33.36 -53.56
C LYS A 74 5.46 -34.61 -53.39
N ILE A 75 6.13 -34.71 -52.23
CA ILE A 75 6.88 -35.90 -51.83
C ILE A 75 5.88 -36.97 -51.36
N VAL A 76 5.90 -38.14 -51.98
CA VAL A 76 5.02 -39.26 -51.62
C VAL A 76 5.87 -40.52 -51.38
N GLY A 77 5.85 -41.00 -50.13
CA GLY A 77 6.73 -42.06 -49.65
C GLY A 77 8.17 -41.58 -49.47
N VAL A 78 8.75 -41.83 -48.30
CA VAL A 78 10.18 -41.54 -48.05
C VAL A 78 10.81 -42.72 -47.32
N SER A 79 11.86 -43.30 -47.89
CA SER A 79 12.52 -44.51 -47.39
C SER A 79 14.01 -44.35 -47.10
N VAL A 80 14.80 -45.44 -46.96
CA VAL A 80 16.15 -45.35 -46.36
C VAL A 80 17.15 -44.64 -47.26
N GLY A 81 17.71 -43.54 -46.78
CA GLY A 81 18.88 -42.92 -47.41
C GLY A 81 18.94 -41.42 -47.22
N THR A 82 19.98 -40.79 -47.77
CA THR A 82 20.26 -39.35 -47.68
C THR A 82 20.12 -38.67 -49.04
N THR A 83 19.49 -37.48 -49.11
CA THR A 83 19.28 -36.72 -50.35
C THR A 83 19.61 -35.22 -50.19
N TYR A 84 19.64 -34.46 -51.29
CA TYR A 84 19.92 -33.01 -51.29
C TYR A 84 18.91 -32.16 -52.09
N ILE A 85 18.66 -30.94 -51.59
CA ILE A 85 17.82 -29.91 -52.20
C ILE A 85 18.70 -28.78 -52.73
N ILE A 86 18.42 -28.27 -53.93
CA ILE A 86 19.15 -27.16 -54.56
C ILE A 86 18.20 -26.02 -54.91
N VAL A 87 18.48 -24.83 -54.37
CA VAL A 87 17.69 -23.61 -54.64
C VAL A 87 18.54 -22.63 -55.44
N LYS A 88 18.00 -22.10 -56.53
CA LYS A 88 18.69 -21.14 -57.41
C LYS A 88 17.90 -19.85 -57.61
N SER A 89 18.58 -18.72 -57.53
CA SER A 89 18.02 -17.40 -57.83
C SER A 89 19.11 -16.51 -58.42
N GLY A 90 19.08 -16.33 -59.74
CA GLY A 90 20.19 -15.73 -60.49
C GLY A 90 21.48 -16.55 -60.34
N GLU A 91 22.62 -15.87 -60.18
CA GLU A 91 23.94 -16.51 -60.00
C GLU A 91 24.19 -17.09 -58.59
N LEU A 92 23.16 -17.24 -57.75
CA LEU A 92 23.27 -17.79 -56.39
C LEU A 92 22.62 -19.18 -56.32
N GLU A 93 23.43 -20.18 -55.99
CA GLU A 93 23.04 -21.57 -55.70
C GLU A 93 23.30 -21.88 -54.21
N ALA A 94 22.39 -22.64 -53.57
CA ALA A 94 22.59 -23.22 -52.24
C ALA A 94 22.11 -24.69 -52.20
N ARG A 95 22.81 -25.55 -51.44
CA ARG A 95 22.55 -27.00 -51.32
C ARG A 95 22.26 -27.39 -49.86
N ILE A 96 21.26 -28.23 -49.60
CA ILE A 96 20.73 -28.62 -48.26
C ILE A 96 20.51 -30.15 -48.20
N LYS A 97 20.59 -30.83 -47.02
CA LYS A 97 20.68 -32.32 -46.87
C LYS A 97 19.59 -32.95 -45.95
N VAL A 98 19.04 -34.15 -46.25
CA VAL A 98 17.82 -34.80 -45.62
C VAL A 98 17.87 -36.38 -45.56
N VAL A 99 17.17 -37.14 -44.65
CA VAL A 99 17.30 -38.66 -44.41
C VAL A 99 16.05 -39.52 -43.84
N VAL A 100 15.58 -40.77 -44.31
CA VAL A 100 14.37 -41.67 -43.82
C VAL A 100 14.38 -43.31 -43.87
N VAL A 101 13.29 -44.19 -44.09
CA VAL A 101 13.09 -45.78 -44.07
C VAL A 101 11.72 -46.41 -44.69
N ALA A 102 11.26 -47.65 -45.20
CA ALA A 102 11.51 -49.18 -45.37
C ALA A 102 10.59 -50.02 -46.47
N GLU A 103 10.39 -51.41 -46.53
CA GLU A 103 9.89 -52.33 -47.72
C GLU A 103 9.16 -53.81 -47.58
N ASN A 104 8.57 -54.48 -48.66
CA ASN A 104 8.38 -55.99 -49.13
C ASN A 104 7.04 -56.97 -49.11
N GLU A 105 6.93 -58.17 -49.86
CA GLU A 105 5.69 -59.04 -50.31
C GLU A 105 5.62 -60.69 -50.37
N ILE A 106 4.63 -61.46 -51.04
CA ILE A 106 4.15 -62.96 -50.84
C ILE A 106 3.72 -64.05 -52.03
N GLU A 107 2.69 -65.02 -51.95
CA GLU A 107 2.53 -66.45 -52.62
C GLU A 107 1.10 -67.13 -53.14
N THR A 108 0.98 -68.39 -53.76
CA THR A 108 -0.26 -69.16 -54.38
C THR A 108 -0.37 -70.79 -54.47
N TYR A 109 -1.54 -71.52 -54.77
CA TYR A 109 -1.86 -73.07 -54.84
C TYR A 109 -3.10 -73.73 -55.73
N THR A 110 -3.83 -74.90 -55.43
CA THR A 110 -4.87 -75.77 -56.27
C THR A 110 -5.83 -76.87 -55.53
N ILE A 111 -6.98 -77.52 -56.05
CA ILE A 111 -8.03 -78.49 -55.37
C ILE A 111 -8.91 -79.59 -56.22
N THR A 112 -9.75 -80.56 -55.65
CA THR A 112 -10.71 -81.63 -56.27
C THR A 112 -11.90 -82.26 -55.38
N TRP A 113 -12.94 -83.02 -55.91
CA TRP A 113 -14.16 -83.62 -55.20
C TRP A 113 -14.82 -84.98 -55.70
N LEU A 114 -15.52 -85.80 -54.85
CA LEU A 114 -16.17 -87.13 -55.13
C LEU A 114 -17.54 -87.44 -54.40
N ASP A 115 -18.33 -88.46 -54.82
CA ASP A 115 -19.50 -89.08 -54.10
C ASP A 115 -19.14 -90.40 -53.36
N ARG A 116 -20.04 -90.90 -52.49
CA ARG A 116 -19.90 -92.10 -51.62
C ARG A 116 -19.40 -93.37 -52.31
N ASP A 117 -19.74 -93.59 -53.58
CA ASP A 117 -19.30 -94.77 -54.33
C ASP A 117 -17.92 -94.61 -55.01
N GLY A 118 -17.31 -93.43 -54.89
CA GLY A 118 -16.02 -93.06 -55.48
C GLY A 118 -16.12 -92.31 -56.82
N THR A 119 -17.33 -92.00 -57.30
CA THR A 119 -17.53 -91.24 -58.54
C THR A 119 -17.05 -89.79 -58.39
N VAL A 120 -16.21 -89.31 -59.31
CA VAL A 120 -15.71 -87.92 -59.34
C VAL A 120 -16.84 -86.94 -59.65
N LEU A 121 -16.86 -85.80 -58.95
CA LEU A 121 -17.88 -84.76 -59.11
C LEU A 121 -17.31 -83.44 -59.69
N GLU A 122 -16.15 -82.93 -59.23
CA GLU A 122 -15.65 -81.58 -59.58
C GLU A 122 -14.11 -81.43 -59.33
N VAL A 123 -13.42 -80.48 -60.00
CA VAL A 123 -11.95 -80.25 -59.98
C VAL A 123 -11.60 -78.76 -60.23
N ASP A 124 -10.63 -78.20 -59.49
CA ASP A 124 -10.26 -76.76 -59.52
C ASP A 124 -8.73 -76.50 -59.63
N GLU A 125 -8.29 -75.53 -60.43
CA GLU A 125 -6.85 -75.18 -60.61
C GLU A 125 -6.51 -73.70 -60.33
N ASN A 126 -5.28 -73.44 -59.84
CA ASN A 126 -4.64 -72.12 -59.65
C ASN A 126 -5.26 -71.21 -58.56
N VAL A 127 -5.70 -71.81 -57.45
CA VAL A 127 -6.28 -71.13 -56.27
C VAL A 127 -5.20 -70.50 -55.37
N PRO A 128 -5.23 -69.18 -55.07
CA PRO A 128 -4.22 -68.54 -54.21
C PRO A 128 -4.09 -69.14 -52.79
N LYS A 129 -2.90 -68.95 -52.19
CA LYS A 129 -2.54 -69.52 -50.88
C LYS A 129 -3.37 -68.86 -49.79
N GLY A 130 -4.15 -69.66 -49.07
CA GLY A 130 -5.05 -69.18 -48.01
C GLY A 130 -6.48 -68.84 -48.45
N VAL A 131 -6.90 -69.25 -49.66
CA VAL A 131 -8.32 -69.20 -50.10
C VAL A 131 -9.03 -70.51 -49.71
N MET A 132 -10.37 -70.51 -49.59
CA MET A 132 -11.18 -71.70 -49.31
C MET A 132 -11.82 -72.24 -50.59
N PRO A 133 -11.80 -73.55 -50.87
CA PRO A 133 -12.53 -74.15 -51.99
C PRO A 133 -13.99 -74.47 -51.62
N THR A 134 -14.84 -74.61 -52.64
CA THR A 134 -16.27 -74.95 -52.52
C THR A 134 -16.66 -76.01 -53.57
N PHE A 135 -17.79 -76.68 -53.34
CA PHE A 135 -18.38 -77.65 -54.26
C PHE A 135 -19.75 -77.15 -54.69
N ASP A 136 -19.95 -76.97 -56.00
CA ASP A 136 -21.16 -76.35 -56.56
C ASP A 136 -22.10 -77.37 -57.22
N GLY A 137 -21.71 -78.66 -57.23
CA GLY A 137 -22.52 -79.77 -57.72
C GLY A 137 -23.65 -80.24 -56.79
N ARG A 138 -24.34 -81.32 -57.19
CA ARG A 138 -25.58 -81.81 -56.53
C ARG A 138 -25.48 -83.25 -56.01
N ILE A 139 -25.93 -83.45 -54.77
CA ILE A 139 -25.85 -84.72 -54.03
C ILE A 139 -27.04 -85.66 -54.34
N PRO A 140 -26.83 -86.99 -54.54
CA PRO A 140 -27.90 -87.96 -54.79
C PRO A 140 -28.74 -88.37 -53.54
N PRO A 141 -30.00 -88.82 -53.72
CA PRO A 141 -30.85 -89.35 -52.64
C PRO A 141 -30.89 -90.90 -52.57
N HIS A 142 -31.29 -91.45 -51.42
CA HIS A 142 -31.50 -92.88 -51.19
C HIS A 142 -32.82 -93.17 -50.43
N ASP A 143 -33.49 -94.29 -50.73
CA ASP A 143 -34.73 -94.66 -50.05
C ASP A 143 -34.48 -95.18 -48.62
N GLY A 144 -35.27 -94.70 -47.66
CA GLY A 144 -35.20 -95.11 -46.25
C GLY A 144 -33.95 -94.63 -45.50
N LEU A 145 -33.14 -93.75 -46.09
CA LEU A 145 -31.89 -93.22 -45.53
C LEU A 145 -31.70 -91.73 -45.88
N GLU A 146 -31.43 -90.88 -44.90
CA GLU A 146 -31.28 -89.41 -45.05
C GLU A 146 -29.82 -88.96 -45.03
N PHE A 147 -29.39 -88.09 -45.97
CA PHE A 147 -27.98 -87.65 -46.18
C PHE A 147 -27.38 -86.85 -45.00
N LYS A 148 -26.03 -86.89 -44.86
CA LYS A 148 -25.33 -86.39 -43.67
C LYS A 148 -24.13 -85.43 -43.89
N GLY A 149 -23.31 -85.54 -44.94
CA GLY A 149 -22.13 -84.68 -45.13
C GLY A 149 -20.96 -85.30 -45.90
N TRP A 150 -19.85 -84.56 -46.02
CA TRP A 150 -18.61 -84.95 -46.72
C TRP A 150 -17.48 -85.47 -45.78
N ASP A 151 -16.49 -86.19 -46.33
CA ASP A 151 -15.33 -86.82 -45.68
C ASP A 151 -14.11 -86.91 -46.65
N PRO A 152 -12.93 -86.34 -46.34
CA PRO A 152 -12.66 -85.47 -45.19
C PRO A 152 -13.47 -84.16 -45.22
N GLU A 153 -13.34 -83.35 -44.17
CA GLU A 153 -13.95 -82.03 -44.08
C GLU A 153 -13.10 -80.96 -44.82
N VAL A 154 -13.75 -79.95 -45.39
CA VAL A 154 -13.18 -79.01 -46.36
C VAL A 154 -12.34 -77.93 -45.66
N VAL A 155 -11.15 -77.61 -46.19
CA VAL A 155 -10.19 -76.68 -45.58
C VAL A 155 -9.48 -75.75 -46.59
N LEU A 156 -8.83 -74.70 -46.08
CA LEU A 156 -8.10 -73.69 -46.85
C LEU A 156 -6.97 -74.29 -47.70
N VAL A 157 -6.78 -73.73 -48.91
CA VAL A 157 -5.76 -74.16 -49.85
C VAL A 157 -4.37 -73.75 -49.38
N VAL A 158 -3.61 -74.75 -48.95
CA VAL A 158 -2.16 -74.74 -48.68
C VAL A 158 -1.40 -75.71 -49.60
N GLY A 159 -2.10 -76.25 -50.59
CA GLY A 159 -1.75 -77.39 -51.45
C GLY A 159 -3.03 -78.17 -51.83
N ASP A 160 -2.88 -79.26 -52.59
CA ASP A 160 -3.99 -79.91 -53.31
C ASP A 160 -4.75 -80.99 -52.48
N ALA A 161 -6.07 -81.19 -52.68
CA ALA A 161 -6.96 -82.02 -51.80
C ALA A 161 -8.21 -82.68 -52.47
N THR A 162 -8.99 -83.54 -51.77
CA THR A 162 -10.19 -84.32 -52.28
C THR A 162 -11.18 -84.82 -51.16
N TYR A 163 -12.51 -85.02 -51.44
CA TYR A 163 -13.63 -85.22 -50.44
C TYR A 163 -14.85 -86.16 -50.88
N THR A 164 -15.70 -86.78 -49.98
CA THR A 164 -16.67 -87.96 -50.21
C THR A 164 -17.95 -88.12 -49.24
N ALA A 165 -19.08 -88.89 -49.45
CA ALA A 165 -20.45 -88.75 -48.75
C ALA A 165 -21.15 -89.90 -47.84
N THR A 166 -22.24 -89.67 -46.98
CA THR A 166 -22.99 -90.66 -46.03
C THR A 166 -24.54 -90.43 -45.59
N TYR A 167 -25.31 -91.38 -44.90
CA TYR A 167 -26.86 -91.38 -44.65
C TYR A 167 -27.59 -92.19 -43.41
N LEU A 168 -28.88 -91.96 -42.88
CA LEU A 168 -29.67 -92.64 -41.69
C LEU A 168 -31.33 -92.65 -41.50
N PRO A 169 -32.06 -93.32 -40.47
CA PRO A 169 -33.60 -93.60 -40.29
C PRO A 169 -34.44 -93.51 -38.87
N LEU A 170 -35.78 -93.95 -38.68
CA LEU A 170 -36.85 -93.59 -37.58
C LEU A 170 -38.03 -94.62 -36.99
N PRO A 171 -38.98 -94.32 -35.98
CA PRO A 171 -39.89 -95.26 -35.11
C PRO A 171 -41.51 -95.05 -34.74
N ASN A 172 -42.14 -95.65 -33.64
CA ASN A 172 -43.62 -96.07 -33.25
C ASN A 172 -44.60 -95.14 -32.33
N THR A 173 -45.82 -95.43 -31.69
CA THR A 173 -46.94 -94.42 -31.16
C THR A 173 -47.73 -94.44 -29.74
N PHE A 174 -48.33 -93.29 -29.21
CA PHE A 174 -49.23 -92.96 -27.98
C PHE A 174 -50.00 -91.56 -27.91
N LEU A 175 -50.81 -91.17 -26.85
CA LEU A 175 -51.56 -89.85 -26.66
C LEU A 175 -51.27 -89.04 -25.35
N ILE A 176 -51.25 -87.69 -25.37
CA ILE A 176 -50.85 -86.75 -24.27
C ILE A 176 -51.77 -85.49 -24.12
N THR A 177 -51.82 -84.85 -22.94
CA THR A 177 -52.59 -83.61 -22.60
C THR A 177 -51.75 -82.51 -21.90
N TRP A 178 -52.08 -81.23 -22.12
CA TRP A 178 -51.37 -80.05 -21.57
C TRP A 178 -52.33 -79.02 -20.95
N LYS A 179 -51.95 -78.39 -19.82
CA LYS A 179 -52.78 -77.46 -19.01
C LYS A 179 -52.04 -76.22 -18.51
N ASN A 180 -52.73 -75.09 -18.36
CA ASN A 180 -52.15 -73.87 -17.77
C ASN A 180 -52.16 -73.90 -16.23
N TRP A 181 -51.53 -72.91 -15.58
CA TRP A 181 -51.38 -72.81 -14.12
C TRP A 181 -52.72 -72.70 -13.36
N ASP A 182 -53.75 -72.18 -14.00
CA ASP A 182 -55.14 -72.10 -13.49
C ASP A 182 -55.93 -73.42 -13.63
N GLY A 183 -55.32 -74.43 -14.27
CA GLY A 183 -55.95 -75.72 -14.55
C GLY A 183 -56.74 -75.80 -15.86
N SER A 184 -56.84 -74.72 -16.63
CA SER A 184 -57.41 -74.73 -17.99
C SER A 184 -56.62 -75.66 -18.93
N THR A 185 -57.26 -76.21 -19.96
CA THR A 185 -56.61 -77.15 -20.90
C THR A 185 -56.15 -76.42 -22.16
N LEU A 186 -54.87 -76.55 -22.49
CA LEU A 186 -54.21 -75.81 -23.58
C LEU A 186 -54.13 -76.62 -24.89
N ALA A 187 -53.80 -77.91 -24.82
CA ALA A 187 -53.67 -78.77 -26.00
C ALA A 187 -53.76 -80.27 -25.65
N THR A 188 -53.98 -81.10 -26.67
CA THR A 188 -53.79 -82.56 -26.64
C THR A 188 -53.12 -82.99 -27.94
N ASN A 189 -52.22 -83.98 -27.89
CA ASN A 189 -51.54 -84.48 -29.08
C ASN A 189 -51.12 -85.96 -28.98
N VAL A 190 -51.10 -86.63 -30.13
CA VAL A 190 -50.61 -88.01 -30.30
C VAL A 190 -49.11 -87.93 -30.63
N VAL A 191 -48.30 -88.73 -29.95
CA VAL A 191 -46.82 -88.67 -29.89
C VAL A 191 -46.27 -90.07 -30.10
N HIS A 192 -45.08 -90.19 -30.69
CA HIS A 192 -44.51 -91.49 -30.97
C HIS A 192 -44.00 -92.23 -29.68
N GLU A 193 -44.15 -93.56 -29.56
CA GLU A 193 -43.59 -94.38 -28.47
C GLU A 193 -42.08 -94.18 -28.39
N GLY A 194 -41.60 -93.78 -27.21
CA GLY A 194 -40.21 -93.38 -27.02
C GLY A 194 -39.85 -91.99 -27.54
N GLN A 195 -40.72 -91.29 -28.30
CA GLN A 195 -40.56 -89.85 -28.52
C GLN A 195 -41.00 -89.07 -27.29
N THR A 196 -40.27 -87.99 -26.99
CA THR A 196 -40.64 -87.01 -25.97
C THR A 196 -41.83 -86.18 -26.46
N PRO A 197 -42.92 -86.06 -25.67
CA PRO A 197 -44.05 -85.19 -26.02
C PRO A 197 -43.63 -83.73 -26.14
N ILE A 198 -43.86 -83.14 -27.32
CA ILE A 198 -43.66 -81.71 -27.54
C ILE A 198 -45.03 -81.03 -27.47
N TYR A 199 -45.11 -79.94 -26.70
CA TYR A 199 -46.25 -79.02 -26.74
C TYR A 199 -46.03 -78.01 -27.87
N SER A 200 -46.95 -77.96 -28.82
CA SER A 200 -46.87 -77.10 -30.02
C SER A 200 -47.85 -75.92 -29.99
N GLY A 201 -48.40 -75.58 -28.82
CA GLY A 201 -49.21 -74.37 -28.63
C GLY A 201 -48.35 -73.16 -28.28
N ALA A 202 -48.99 -72.00 -28.15
CA ALA A 202 -48.32 -70.80 -27.64
C ALA A 202 -47.83 -71.02 -26.20
N VAL A 203 -46.63 -70.50 -25.88
CA VAL A 203 -46.02 -70.62 -24.54
C VAL A 203 -47.01 -70.08 -23.49
N PRO A 204 -47.28 -70.83 -22.39
CA PRO A 204 -48.24 -70.39 -21.38
C PRO A 204 -47.82 -69.05 -20.76
N THR A 205 -48.77 -68.14 -20.57
CA THR A 205 -48.56 -66.84 -19.90
C THR A 205 -49.33 -66.76 -18.59
N LYS A 206 -48.86 -65.86 -17.72
CA LYS A 206 -49.52 -65.43 -16.49
C LYS A 206 -49.37 -63.91 -16.39
N GLU A 207 -50.43 -63.22 -16.00
CA GLU A 207 -50.41 -61.76 -15.83
C GLU A 207 -49.53 -61.33 -14.65
N SER A 208 -48.79 -60.24 -14.85
CA SER A 208 -47.91 -59.61 -13.86
C SER A 208 -48.69 -58.85 -12.78
N ASP A 209 -48.06 -58.62 -11.64
CA ASP A 209 -48.57 -57.78 -10.56
C ASP A 209 -47.65 -56.57 -10.27
N VAL A 210 -47.84 -55.92 -9.11
CA VAL A 210 -47.07 -54.74 -8.68
C VAL A 210 -45.64 -55.10 -8.24
N TYR A 211 -45.36 -56.37 -7.94
CA TYR A 211 -44.06 -56.82 -7.45
C TYR A 211 -43.38 -57.84 -8.35
N TYR A 212 -44.12 -58.60 -9.18
CA TYR A 212 -43.57 -59.66 -10.03
C TYR A 212 -44.12 -59.68 -11.46
N ASP A 213 -43.21 -59.85 -12.43
CA ASP A 213 -43.49 -60.33 -13.77
C ASP A 213 -43.29 -61.87 -13.79
N TYR A 214 -44.22 -62.64 -14.36
CA TYR A 214 -44.20 -64.11 -14.25
C TYR A 214 -43.69 -64.82 -15.51
N MET A 215 -42.46 -65.32 -15.46
CA MET A 215 -41.85 -66.08 -16.55
C MET A 215 -42.20 -67.57 -16.46
N PHE A 216 -42.61 -68.16 -17.59
CA PHE A 216 -42.85 -69.60 -17.73
C PHE A 216 -41.53 -70.39 -17.63
N THR A 217 -41.48 -71.41 -16.76
CA THR A 217 -40.27 -72.19 -16.47
C THR A 217 -40.33 -73.65 -16.93
N GLY A 218 -41.46 -74.11 -17.46
CA GLY A 218 -41.64 -75.47 -17.94
C GLY A 218 -42.90 -76.15 -17.41
N TRP A 219 -42.90 -77.48 -17.40
CA TRP A 219 -44.08 -78.29 -17.12
C TRP A 219 -43.86 -79.20 -15.91
N SER A 220 -44.94 -79.44 -15.16
CA SER A 220 -45.00 -80.39 -14.04
C SER A 220 -46.04 -81.47 -14.31
N PRO A 221 -45.72 -82.77 -14.16
CA PRO A 221 -44.37 -83.32 -13.96
C PRO A 221 -43.44 -82.98 -15.14
N GLN A 222 -42.13 -83.15 -14.97
CA GLN A 222 -41.16 -82.94 -16.06
C GLN A 222 -41.47 -83.85 -17.27
N ILE A 223 -41.16 -83.35 -18.47
CA ILE A 223 -41.51 -84.04 -19.72
C ILE A 223 -40.58 -85.24 -19.92
N GLU A 224 -41.18 -86.42 -20.12
CA GLU A 224 -40.49 -87.67 -20.36
C GLU A 224 -41.01 -88.36 -21.64
N PRO A 225 -40.20 -89.21 -22.32
CA PRO A 225 -40.62 -90.04 -23.45
C PRO A 225 -41.96 -90.76 -23.24
N ALA A 226 -42.82 -90.72 -24.26
CA ALA A 226 -44.15 -91.29 -24.22
C ALA A 226 -44.10 -92.82 -24.04
N ARG A 227 -44.69 -93.30 -22.94
CA ARG A 227 -44.85 -94.72 -22.58
C ARG A 227 -46.28 -95.07 -22.12
N PHE A 228 -47.10 -94.05 -21.85
CA PHE A 228 -48.49 -94.13 -21.41
C PHE A 228 -49.12 -92.73 -21.48
N ILE A 229 -50.45 -92.64 -21.34
CA ILE A 229 -51.19 -91.36 -21.38
C ILE A 229 -50.86 -90.51 -20.15
N ARG A 230 -50.48 -89.24 -20.35
CA ARG A 230 -50.08 -88.31 -19.29
C ARG A 230 -50.66 -86.90 -19.52
N THR A 231 -50.82 -86.15 -18.42
CA THR A 231 -51.16 -84.72 -18.42
C THR A 231 -50.01 -83.91 -17.82
N TYR A 232 -49.72 -82.77 -18.42
CA TYR A 232 -48.67 -81.82 -18.01
C TYR A 232 -49.27 -80.44 -17.68
N THR A 233 -48.83 -79.81 -16.60
CA THR A 233 -49.33 -78.48 -16.14
C THR A 233 -48.21 -77.44 -16.13
N ALA A 234 -48.50 -76.23 -16.65
CA ALA A 234 -47.56 -75.12 -16.75
C ALA A 234 -47.06 -74.62 -15.38
N GLN A 235 -45.78 -74.22 -15.31
CA GLN A 235 -45.13 -73.67 -14.11
C GLN A 235 -44.48 -72.32 -14.43
N PHE A 236 -44.40 -71.44 -13.42
CA PHE A 236 -43.91 -70.07 -13.54
C PHE A 236 -43.01 -69.69 -12.36
N VAL A 237 -42.04 -68.81 -12.60
CA VAL A 237 -41.28 -68.09 -11.57
C VAL A 237 -41.66 -66.61 -11.60
N GLY A 238 -41.76 -65.98 -10.43
CA GLY A 238 -41.87 -64.53 -10.34
C GLY A 238 -40.48 -63.90 -10.45
N ILE A 239 -40.26 -63.10 -11.48
CA ILE A 239 -39.12 -62.18 -11.59
C ILE A 239 -39.55 -60.88 -10.93
N LYS A 240 -38.80 -60.42 -9.94
CA LYS A 240 -39.17 -59.20 -9.19
C LYS A 240 -38.99 -57.98 -10.09
N ARG A 241 -39.99 -57.10 -10.10
CA ARG A 241 -40.00 -55.90 -10.96
C ARG A 241 -39.07 -54.84 -10.36
N THR A 242 -38.44 -54.06 -11.22
CA THR A 242 -37.81 -52.79 -10.84
C THR A 242 -38.78 -51.64 -11.12
N TYR A 243 -38.58 -50.53 -10.41
CA TYR A 243 -39.22 -49.25 -10.67
C TYR A 243 -38.16 -48.16 -10.73
N THR A 244 -38.37 -47.18 -11.61
CA THR A 244 -37.45 -46.06 -11.77
C THR A 244 -37.60 -45.10 -10.59
N VAL A 245 -36.54 -44.95 -9.81
CA VAL A 245 -36.43 -43.91 -8.78
C VAL A 245 -35.60 -42.76 -9.34
N THR A 246 -36.11 -41.53 -9.23
CA THR A 246 -35.42 -40.32 -9.70
C THR A 246 -35.32 -39.31 -8.57
N TRP A 247 -34.09 -39.00 -8.17
CA TRP A 247 -33.77 -37.99 -7.16
C TRP A 247 -33.56 -36.64 -7.84
N ILE A 248 -34.32 -35.63 -7.44
CA ILE A 248 -34.43 -34.34 -8.14
C ILE A 248 -34.07 -33.20 -7.19
N ASP A 249 -33.08 -32.39 -7.56
CA ASP A 249 -32.75 -31.16 -6.87
C ASP A 249 -33.64 -30.01 -7.35
N THR A 250 -34.46 -29.50 -6.43
CA THR A 250 -35.33 -28.33 -6.63
C THR A 250 -34.58 -27.00 -6.54
N SER A 251 -33.29 -26.99 -6.19
CA SER A 251 -32.49 -25.77 -6.14
C SER A 251 -32.15 -25.23 -7.52
N VAL A 252 -31.83 -26.11 -8.47
CA VAL A 252 -31.48 -25.76 -9.85
C VAL A 252 -32.68 -25.99 -10.78
N TYR A 253 -33.35 -24.90 -11.16
CA TYR A 253 -34.39 -24.90 -12.17
C TYR A 253 -33.85 -24.42 -13.52
N ASN A 254 -34.05 -25.21 -14.58
CA ASN A 254 -33.75 -24.83 -15.95
C ASN A 254 -35.01 -24.26 -16.63
N PRO A 255 -35.09 -22.93 -16.87
CA PRO A 255 -36.27 -22.31 -17.46
C PRO A 255 -36.44 -22.63 -18.96
N THR A 256 -35.39 -23.08 -19.65
CA THR A 256 -35.43 -23.43 -21.07
C THR A 256 -36.07 -24.80 -21.30
N THR A 257 -35.86 -25.75 -20.37
CA THR A 257 -36.49 -27.09 -20.41
C THR A 257 -37.71 -27.20 -19.50
N ASN A 258 -38.04 -26.16 -18.72
CA ASN A 258 -39.11 -26.14 -17.72
C ASN A 258 -38.98 -27.31 -16.72
N SER A 259 -37.75 -27.61 -16.29
CA SER A 259 -37.44 -28.79 -15.47
C SER A 259 -36.42 -28.48 -14.37
N TYR A 260 -36.45 -29.25 -13.30
CA TYR A 260 -35.42 -29.26 -12.27
C TYR A 260 -34.28 -30.22 -12.63
N THR A 261 -33.14 -30.09 -11.95
CA THR A 261 -31.97 -30.97 -12.15
C THR A 261 -32.23 -32.35 -11.55
N ILE A 262 -32.07 -33.40 -12.35
CA ILE A 262 -32.00 -34.78 -11.87
C ILE A 262 -30.59 -34.99 -11.31
N LEU A 263 -30.49 -35.36 -10.03
CA LEU A 263 -29.25 -35.72 -9.36
C LEU A 263 -28.81 -37.13 -9.76
N TYR A 264 -29.75 -38.08 -9.73
CA TYR A 264 -29.52 -39.48 -10.01
C TYR A 264 -30.83 -40.20 -10.36
N THR A 265 -30.73 -41.22 -11.21
CA THR A 265 -31.84 -42.14 -11.54
C THR A 265 -31.34 -43.57 -11.46
N GLU A 266 -32.13 -44.44 -10.83
CA GLU A 266 -31.80 -45.85 -10.57
C GLU A 266 -33.02 -46.77 -10.73
N GLU A 267 -32.75 -48.02 -11.11
CA GLU A 267 -33.75 -49.09 -11.18
C GLU A 267 -33.73 -49.89 -9.88
N VAL A 268 -34.79 -49.76 -9.07
CA VAL A 268 -34.82 -50.28 -7.69
C VAL A 268 -35.93 -51.32 -7.56
N GLU A 269 -35.67 -52.43 -6.85
CA GLU A 269 -36.65 -53.51 -6.72
C GLU A 269 -37.94 -53.07 -6.01
N ALA A 270 -39.08 -53.47 -6.59
CA ALA A 270 -40.42 -53.21 -6.05
C ALA A 270 -40.56 -53.67 -4.59
N GLY A 271 -41.21 -52.84 -3.76
CA GLY A 271 -41.43 -53.07 -2.33
C GLY A 271 -40.23 -52.76 -1.43
N THR A 272 -39.08 -52.35 -1.95
CA THR A 272 -37.99 -51.78 -1.14
C THR A 272 -38.23 -50.28 -0.89
N THR A 273 -37.61 -49.75 0.17
CA THR A 273 -37.53 -48.30 0.43
C THR A 273 -36.19 -47.80 -0.13
N PRO A 274 -36.18 -46.86 -1.10
CA PRO A 274 -34.96 -46.41 -1.73
C PRO A 274 -34.20 -45.44 -0.82
N ILE A 275 -32.87 -45.51 -0.86
CA ILE A 275 -31.97 -44.71 -0.02
C ILE A 275 -31.04 -43.94 -0.95
N TYR A 276 -31.07 -42.61 -0.86
CA TYR A 276 -30.17 -41.76 -1.63
C TYR A 276 -28.71 -41.96 -1.14
N VAL A 277 -27.83 -42.36 -2.05
CA VAL A 277 -26.40 -42.62 -1.79
C VAL A 277 -25.45 -41.57 -2.39
N GLY A 278 -25.99 -40.45 -2.88
CA GLY A 278 -25.20 -39.32 -3.39
C GLY A 278 -24.75 -38.34 -2.29
N PRO A 279 -24.00 -37.28 -2.65
CA PRO A 279 -23.63 -36.21 -1.72
C PRO A 279 -24.86 -35.42 -1.26
N GLU A 280 -24.90 -34.99 0.01
CA GLU A 280 -26.07 -34.29 0.57
C GLU A 280 -26.50 -33.10 -0.33
N PRO A 281 -27.78 -33.02 -0.76
CA PRO A 281 -28.22 -31.97 -1.65
C PRO A 281 -28.09 -30.59 -0.99
N ASN A 282 -27.29 -29.72 -1.61
CA ASN A 282 -27.03 -28.38 -1.09
C ASN A 282 -27.57 -27.32 -2.07
N LYS A 283 -28.58 -26.57 -1.63
CA LYS A 283 -29.08 -25.40 -2.34
C LYS A 283 -28.13 -24.22 -2.12
N PRO A 284 -27.56 -23.61 -3.18
CA PRO A 284 -26.71 -22.44 -3.02
C PRO A 284 -27.48 -21.27 -2.40
N ASP A 285 -26.78 -20.50 -1.57
CA ASP A 285 -27.35 -19.34 -0.89
C ASP A 285 -27.72 -18.23 -1.89
N SER A 286 -28.78 -17.49 -1.58
CA SER A 286 -29.39 -16.54 -2.53
C SER A 286 -28.58 -15.25 -2.61
N ALA A 287 -27.71 -15.14 -3.62
CA ALA A 287 -26.88 -13.96 -3.86
C ALA A 287 -27.65 -12.63 -3.88
N ASP A 288 -28.87 -12.61 -4.45
CA ASP A 288 -29.70 -11.39 -4.56
C ASP A 288 -30.40 -10.97 -3.25
N TRP A 289 -30.53 -11.89 -2.27
CA TRP A 289 -31.41 -11.70 -1.09
C TRP A 289 -30.83 -12.15 0.26
N GLY A 290 -29.60 -12.67 0.29
CA GLY A 290 -28.93 -13.18 1.49
C GLY A 290 -29.55 -14.44 2.11
N TYR A 291 -30.60 -15.02 1.52
CA TYR A 291 -31.27 -16.19 2.10
C TYR A 291 -30.39 -17.44 2.05
N LYS A 292 -30.05 -17.94 3.24
CA LYS A 292 -29.36 -19.22 3.43
C LYS A 292 -30.34 -20.38 3.45
N TYR A 293 -29.89 -21.54 2.99
CA TYR A 293 -30.71 -22.76 2.95
C TYR A 293 -30.03 -23.96 3.61
N ILE A 294 -30.85 -24.87 4.12
CA ILE A 294 -30.43 -26.18 4.63
C ILE A 294 -31.42 -27.25 4.16
N PHE A 295 -30.90 -28.45 3.90
CA PHE A 295 -31.68 -29.61 3.51
C PHE A 295 -32.61 -30.06 4.67
N GLU A 296 -33.88 -30.27 4.35
CA GLU A 296 -34.86 -30.85 5.29
C GLU A 296 -35.15 -32.32 5.02
N GLY A 297 -34.96 -32.77 3.78
CA GLY A 297 -35.26 -34.13 3.34
C GLY A 297 -35.91 -34.12 1.95
N TRP A 298 -36.71 -35.14 1.68
CA TRP A 298 -37.35 -35.35 0.38
C TRP A 298 -38.87 -35.24 0.49
N ASP A 299 -39.51 -34.68 -0.53
CA ASP A 299 -40.95 -34.72 -0.76
C ASP A 299 -41.26 -35.50 -2.06
N PRO A 300 -42.07 -36.58 -2.00
CA PRO A 300 -42.53 -37.26 -0.78
C PRO A 300 -41.36 -37.86 0.01
N ILE A 301 -41.60 -38.24 1.27
CA ILE A 301 -40.63 -39.02 2.05
C ILE A 301 -40.50 -40.43 1.42
N PRO A 302 -39.29 -40.99 1.25
CA PRO A 302 -39.10 -42.33 0.70
C PRO A 302 -39.83 -43.42 1.50
N ASP A 303 -40.57 -44.25 0.77
CA ASP A 303 -41.39 -45.36 1.27
C ASP A 303 -41.33 -46.53 0.25
N HIS A 304 -42.02 -47.64 0.53
CA HIS A 304 -42.00 -48.85 -0.27
C HIS A 304 -42.48 -48.64 -1.73
N LEU A 305 -41.60 -48.93 -2.69
CA LEU A 305 -41.87 -48.74 -4.12
C LEU A 305 -43.00 -49.63 -4.65
N THR A 306 -43.99 -49.01 -5.27
CA THR A 306 -45.15 -49.67 -5.92
C THR A 306 -45.42 -49.16 -7.33
N LYS A 307 -44.53 -48.29 -7.81
CA LYS A 307 -44.50 -47.60 -9.11
C LYS A 307 -43.20 -46.79 -9.16
N ASP A 308 -42.92 -46.18 -10.31
CA ASP A 308 -41.86 -45.17 -10.45
C ASP A 308 -42.13 -43.97 -9.52
N MET A 309 -41.07 -43.41 -8.92
CA MET A 309 -41.17 -42.32 -7.95
C MET A 309 -40.09 -41.25 -8.17
N GLU A 310 -40.53 -39.99 -8.15
CA GLU A 310 -39.68 -38.82 -8.07
C GLU A 310 -39.58 -38.36 -6.61
N PHE A 311 -38.37 -38.16 -6.11
CA PHE A 311 -38.10 -37.58 -4.79
C PHE A 311 -37.47 -36.21 -4.98
N LYS A 312 -38.13 -35.15 -4.49
CA LYS A 312 -37.71 -33.76 -4.67
C LYS A 312 -37.13 -33.20 -3.38
N THR A 313 -35.99 -32.54 -3.47
CA THR A 313 -35.34 -31.93 -2.30
C THR A 313 -36.22 -30.86 -1.67
N VAL A 314 -36.38 -30.92 -0.35
CA VAL A 314 -37.02 -29.88 0.46
C VAL A 314 -35.93 -29.07 1.15
N TYR A 315 -35.98 -27.75 1.00
CA TYR A 315 -35.04 -26.82 1.62
C TYR A 315 -35.78 -25.83 2.52
N LYS A 316 -35.34 -25.69 3.77
CA LYS A 316 -35.80 -24.63 4.66
C LYS A 316 -34.85 -23.45 4.68
N ARG A 317 -35.38 -22.28 5.06
CA ARG A 317 -34.55 -21.11 5.41
C ARG A 317 -33.69 -21.45 6.61
N ALA A 318 -32.43 -21.06 6.53
CA ALA A 318 -31.43 -21.26 7.55
C ALA A 318 -30.80 -19.93 7.97
N TYR A 319 -30.12 -19.95 9.11
CA TYR A 319 -29.17 -18.94 9.55
C TYR A 319 -27.85 -19.65 9.88
N ASP A 320 -26.74 -18.93 9.81
CA ASP A 320 -25.48 -19.43 10.35
C ASP A 320 -25.26 -18.85 11.75
N CYS A 321 -24.88 -19.69 12.72
CA CYS A 321 -24.23 -19.24 13.94
C CYS A 321 -22.71 -19.28 13.73
N VAL A 322 -22.02 -18.23 14.14
CA VAL A 322 -20.56 -18.18 14.18
C VAL A 322 -20.11 -17.85 15.61
N TRP A 323 -19.17 -18.63 16.11
CA TRP A 323 -18.54 -18.43 17.42
C TRP A 323 -17.10 -17.98 17.23
N TYR A 324 -16.77 -16.86 17.86
CA TYR A 324 -15.49 -16.18 17.72
C TYR A 324 -14.71 -16.18 19.04
N ASN A 325 -13.43 -16.53 18.96
CA ASN A 325 -12.45 -16.09 19.93
C ASN A 325 -11.96 -14.71 19.47
N TRP A 326 -11.99 -13.71 20.34
CA TRP A 326 -11.50 -12.37 20.01
C TRP A 326 -10.52 -11.93 21.07
N TYR A 327 -9.24 -12.02 20.73
CA TYR A 327 -8.13 -11.54 21.53
C TYR A 327 -7.56 -10.28 20.88
N ASN A 328 -6.88 -10.46 19.74
CA ASN A 328 -6.43 -9.37 18.88
C ASN A 328 -7.28 -9.24 17.61
N GLU A 329 -7.69 -10.36 17.03
CA GLU A 329 -8.51 -10.46 15.82
C GLU A 329 -9.59 -11.55 16.00
N PRO A 330 -10.68 -11.54 15.20
CA PRO A 330 -11.70 -12.60 15.23
C PRO A 330 -11.18 -13.92 14.65
N GLU A 331 -10.84 -14.87 15.52
CA GLU A 331 -10.66 -16.27 15.17
C GLU A 331 -12.02 -16.99 15.18
N VAL A 332 -12.44 -17.54 14.04
CA VAL A 332 -13.64 -18.38 13.94
C VAL A 332 -13.36 -19.75 14.55
N LEU A 333 -13.88 -19.98 15.75
CA LEU A 333 -13.80 -21.27 16.46
C LEU A 333 -14.73 -22.31 15.83
N LYS A 334 -15.92 -21.88 15.43
CA LYS A 334 -17.00 -22.73 14.92
C LYS A 334 -17.96 -21.92 14.06
N GLN A 335 -18.40 -22.49 12.95
CA GLN A 335 -19.53 -21.99 12.16
C GLN A 335 -20.47 -23.17 11.87
N GLU A 336 -21.76 -23.01 12.18
CA GLU A 336 -22.79 -24.04 11.94
C GLU A 336 -24.07 -23.43 11.39
N ARG A 337 -24.76 -24.19 10.54
CA ARG A 337 -25.99 -23.76 9.88
C ARG A 337 -27.22 -24.38 10.54
N TYR A 338 -28.11 -23.52 11.04
CA TYR A 338 -29.30 -23.91 11.79
C TYR A 338 -30.60 -23.65 11.02
N LYS A 339 -31.59 -24.53 11.21
CA LYS A 339 -32.95 -24.38 10.69
C LYS A 339 -33.65 -23.23 11.41
N MET A 340 -34.23 -22.29 10.67
CA MET A 340 -35.13 -21.29 11.24
C MET A 340 -36.50 -21.90 11.56
N GLU A 341 -37.19 -21.39 12.58
CA GLU A 341 -38.53 -21.84 12.96
C GLU A 341 -39.63 -21.02 12.25
N GLU A 342 -40.70 -21.71 11.81
CA GLU A 342 -41.91 -21.02 11.32
C GLU A 342 -42.80 -20.63 12.51
N TYR A 343 -43.00 -19.32 12.71
CA TYR A 343 -43.96 -18.79 13.65
C TYR A 343 -45.18 -18.21 12.90
N THR A 344 -46.38 -18.69 13.21
CA THR A 344 -47.61 -18.10 12.65
C THR A 344 -48.08 -16.94 13.52
N ARG A 345 -48.00 -15.71 13.00
CA ARG A 345 -48.53 -14.51 13.66
C ARG A 345 -50.05 -14.65 13.88
N PRO A 346 -50.64 -13.98 14.89
CA PRO A 346 -52.10 -14.01 15.13
C PRO A 346 -52.99 -13.57 13.95
N SER A 347 -52.42 -12.93 12.93
CA SER A 347 -53.08 -12.60 11.65
C SER A 347 -53.18 -13.77 10.66
N GLY A 348 -52.64 -14.95 10.99
CA GLY A 348 -52.49 -16.09 10.07
C GLY A 348 -51.29 -15.97 9.12
N TYR A 349 -50.49 -14.91 9.21
CA TYR A 349 -49.28 -14.75 8.41
C TYR A 349 -48.15 -15.61 8.98
N LYS A 350 -47.61 -16.54 8.17
CA LYS A 350 -46.38 -17.27 8.51
C LYS A 350 -45.19 -16.34 8.45
N ASP A 351 -44.43 -16.31 9.54
CA ASP A 351 -43.20 -15.58 9.72
C ASP A 351 -42.09 -16.56 10.12
N VAL A 352 -40.83 -16.12 10.11
CA VAL A 352 -39.67 -16.98 10.32
C VAL A 352 -38.76 -16.38 11.39
N ARG A 353 -38.49 -17.14 12.46
CA ARG A 353 -37.70 -16.69 13.62
C ARG A 353 -36.42 -17.52 13.77
N ILE A 354 -35.37 -16.84 14.22
CA ILE A 354 -34.18 -17.46 14.81
C ILE A 354 -34.53 -17.91 16.24
N PRO A 355 -34.36 -19.19 16.62
CA PRO A 355 -34.46 -19.68 18.00
C PRO A 355 -33.61 -18.86 18.98
N ASP A 356 -34.07 -18.70 20.23
CA ASP A 356 -33.38 -17.81 21.17
C ASP A 356 -32.09 -18.40 21.75
N GLU A 357 -31.97 -19.72 21.86
CA GLU A 357 -30.82 -20.42 22.46
C GLU A 357 -30.19 -21.44 21.50
N THR A 358 -28.89 -21.31 21.22
CA THR A 358 -28.05 -22.34 20.58
C THR A 358 -26.78 -22.55 21.40
N PRO A 359 -26.65 -23.64 22.17
CA PRO A 359 -25.47 -23.87 23.00
C PRO A 359 -24.25 -24.20 22.15
N TYR A 360 -23.09 -23.67 22.54
CA TYR A 360 -21.81 -24.04 21.95
C TYR A 360 -21.32 -25.36 22.53
N GLU A 361 -21.24 -26.40 21.71
CA GLU A 361 -20.80 -27.76 22.10
C GLU A 361 -19.31 -28.05 21.79
N GLY A 362 -18.48 -27.03 21.56
CA GLY A 362 -17.04 -27.17 21.33
C GLY A 362 -16.19 -27.12 22.61
N GLU A 363 -14.86 -27.19 22.48
CA GLU A 363 -13.95 -26.96 23.61
C GLU A 363 -14.02 -25.50 24.08
N THR A 364 -13.98 -25.29 25.40
CA THR A 364 -13.98 -23.96 26.02
C THR A 364 -12.81 -23.12 25.49
N PRO A 365 -13.07 -21.97 24.86
CA PRO A 365 -12.02 -21.19 24.22
C PRO A 365 -11.07 -20.58 25.25
N ARG A 366 -9.87 -20.26 24.78
CA ARG A 366 -8.77 -19.72 25.57
C ARG A 366 -8.05 -18.67 24.77
N ILE A 367 -7.40 -17.76 25.48
CA ILE A 367 -6.44 -16.82 24.93
C ILE A 367 -5.05 -17.14 25.51
N PHE A 368 -4.01 -16.53 24.93
CA PHE A 368 -2.62 -16.77 25.36
C PHE A 368 -2.36 -16.22 26.77
N ASP A 369 -1.23 -16.61 27.37
CA ASP A 369 -0.78 -16.03 28.64
C ASP A 369 -0.15 -14.66 28.40
N ASP A 370 -0.91 -13.61 28.72
CA ASP A 370 -0.38 -12.26 28.79
C ASP A 370 0.71 -12.19 29.88
N TYR A 371 1.77 -11.44 29.60
CA TYR A 371 2.68 -11.04 30.65
C TYR A 371 1.89 -10.29 31.73
N GLY A 372 1.74 -10.89 32.91
CA GLY A 372 1.02 -10.34 34.07
C GLY A 372 -0.34 -10.99 34.38
N TYR A 373 -1.07 -11.51 33.38
CA TYR A 373 -2.46 -11.94 33.52
C TYR A 373 -2.78 -13.29 32.85
N SER A 374 -3.66 -14.06 33.48
CA SER A 374 -4.38 -15.17 32.86
C SER A 374 -5.86 -14.82 32.74
N TYR A 375 -6.58 -15.53 31.89
CA TYR A 375 -7.99 -15.23 31.62
C TYR A 375 -8.86 -16.47 31.69
N GLU A 376 -9.95 -16.37 32.44
CA GLU A 376 -10.96 -17.42 32.56
C GLU A 376 -12.18 -17.08 31.71
N PHE A 377 -12.68 -18.07 30.95
CA PHE A 377 -13.85 -17.91 30.11
C PHE A 377 -15.11 -17.72 30.96
N VAL A 378 -15.84 -16.62 30.73
CA VAL A 378 -17.05 -16.24 31.48
C VAL A 378 -18.32 -16.65 30.73
N GLY A 379 -18.35 -16.50 29.40
CA GLY A 379 -19.52 -16.84 28.61
C GLY A 379 -19.45 -16.34 27.17
N TRP A 380 -20.63 -16.32 26.54
CA TRP A 380 -20.81 -15.84 25.16
C TRP A 380 -21.62 -14.55 25.16
N PHE A 381 -21.05 -13.46 24.64
CA PHE A 381 -21.80 -12.26 24.28
C PHE A 381 -22.46 -12.47 22.91
N SER A 382 -23.70 -12.00 22.73
CA SER A 382 -24.44 -12.15 21.47
C SER A 382 -24.58 -10.81 20.76
N ASN A 383 -24.14 -10.72 19.50
CA ASN A 383 -24.22 -9.50 18.69
C ASN A 383 -25.68 -9.14 18.30
N ASP A 384 -26.66 -10.01 18.60
CA ASP A 384 -28.10 -9.81 18.41
C ASP A 384 -28.68 -8.56 19.12
N GLU A 385 -28.02 -8.03 20.16
CA GLU A 385 -28.61 -7.05 21.08
C GLU A 385 -28.32 -5.57 20.76
N SER A 386 -27.33 -5.25 19.93
CA SER A 386 -26.97 -3.86 19.64
C SER A 386 -27.78 -3.25 18.48
N HIS A 387 -28.85 -2.51 18.81
CA HIS A 387 -28.96 -1.08 18.50
C HIS A 387 -30.29 -0.47 19.00
N SER A 388 -30.32 0.87 19.03
CA SER A 388 -31.26 1.70 19.78
C SER A 388 -32.75 1.54 19.41
N TRP A 389 -33.61 1.67 20.43
CA TRP A 389 -35.05 1.86 20.24
C TRP A 389 -35.32 3.11 19.40
N ASN A 390 -35.98 2.96 18.24
CA ASN A 390 -37.10 3.79 17.73
C ASN A 390 -37.33 3.75 16.20
N ASP A 391 -36.71 2.84 15.45
CA ASP A 391 -37.09 2.58 14.04
C ASP A 391 -37.63 1.16 13.81
N LEU A 392 -38.35 1.00 12.70
CA LEU A 392 -39.15 -0.20 12.39
C LEU A 392 -38.27 -1.43 12.05
N PRO A 393 -38.74 -2.66 12.35
CA PRO A 393 -37.92 -3.87 12.23
C PRO A 393 -37.70 -4.28 10.76
N MET A 394 -36.63 -3.77 10.17
CA MET A 394 -35.98 -4.36 9.00
C MET A 394 -34.62 -4.90 9.42
N THR A 395 -34.28 -6.09 8.92
CA THR A 395 -33.06 -6.84 9.23
C THR A 395 -32.70 -6.94 10.72
N LYS A 396 -33.32 -7.91 11.42
CA LYS A 396 -32.45 -8.83 12.17
C LYS A 396 -31.45 -9.43 11.17
N THR A 397 -30.20 -9.60 11.55
CA THR A 397 -29.22 -10.38 10.79
C THR A 397 -29.78 -11.76 10.47
N LEU A 398 -29.47 -12.30 9.29
CA LEU A 398 -29.82 -13.69 8.90
C LEU A 398 -28.81 -14.70 9.49
N GLU A 399 -28.11 -14.28 10.54
CA GLU A 399 -26.88 -14.84 11.08
C GLU A 399 -26.81 -14.45 12.57
N ARG A 400 -26.18 -15.29 13.39
CA ARG A 400 -25.88 -14.99 14.79
C ARG A 400 -24.39 -15.04 15.04
N GLU A 401 -23.88 -14.06 15.76
CA GLU A 401 -22.48 -13.99 16.16
C GLU A 401 -22.38 -14.05 17.69
N TYR A 402 -21.55 -14.97 18.17
CA TYR A 402 -21.28 -15.18 19.58
C TYR A 402 -19.78 -14.97 19.85
N LEU A 403 -19.47 -14.04 20.74
CA LEU A 403 -18.10 -13.70 21.13
C LEU A 403 -17.75 -14.31 22.48
N ALA A 404 -16.60 -14.97 22.59
CA ALA A 404 -16.08 -15.40 23.88
C ALA A 404 -15.73 -14.19 24.75
N THR A 405 -16.25 -14.14 25.98
CA THR A 405 -15.90 -13.12 26.98
C THR A 405 -15.12 -13.72 28.14
N TYR A 406 -14.23 -12.92 28.73
CA TYR A 406 -13.26 -13.39 29.71
C TYR A 406 -13.18 -12.50 30.95
N GLN A 407 -12.85 -13.10 32.08
CA GLN A 407 -12.46 -12.41 33.31
C GLN A 407 -10.93 -12.40 33.41
N CYS A 408 -10.37 -11.24 33.75
CA CYS A 408 -8.95 -11.09 34.06
C CYS A 408 -8.62 -11.63 35.45
N VAL A 409 -7.57 -12.46 35.53
CA VAL A 409 -7.07 -13.11 36.75
C VAL A 409 -5.55 -12.86 36.85
N PRO A 410 -5.06 -12.06 37.82
CA PRO A 410 -3.64 -11.78 37.99
C PRO A 410 -2.79 -13.04 38.22
N LEU A 411 -1.65 -13.15 37.53
CA LEU A 411 -0.73 -14.30 37.64
C LEU A 411 0.09 -14.33 38.95
N LYS A 412 0.00 -13.28 39.79
CA LYS A 412 0.71 -13.15 41.06
C LYS A 412 -0.16 -12.37 42.04
N ASP A 413 -0.24 -12.81 43.30
CA ASP A 413 -1.09 -12.22 44.36
C ASP A 413 -0.87 -10.71 44.63
N ASN A 414 0.27 -10.17 44.20
CA ASN A 414 0.67 -8.77 44.39
C ASN A 414 0.71 -7.95 43.08
N LEU A 415 0.23 -8.48 41.94
CA LEU A 415 0.09 -7.69 40.71
C LEU A 415 -1.29 -7.04 40.60
N ASN A 416 -1.32 -5.85 40.00
CA ASN A 416 -2.49 -5.08 39.54
C ASN A 416 -3.88 -5.60 39.95
N GLN A 417 -4.30 -5.14 41.12
CA GLN A 417 -5.68 -5.18 41.61
C GLN A 417 -6.62 -4.60 40.54
N VAL A 418 -7.43 -5.46 39.90
CA VAL A 418 -8.31 -5.08 38.79
C VAL A 418 -9.36 -4.06 39.23
N ASP A 419 -9.78 -4.13 40.50
CA ASP A 419 -10.66 -3.16 41.19
C ASP A 419 -10.09 -1.73 41.29
N LYS A 420 -8.82 -1.50 40.94
CA LYS A 420 -8.21 -0.16 40.91
C LYS A 420 -8.40 0.59 39.60
N PHE A 421 -8.76 -0.11 38.52
CA PHE A 421 -9.10 0.52 37.25
C PHE A 421 -10.57 0.95 37.27
N THR A 422 -10.83 2.25 37.19
CA THR A 422 -12.16 2.73 36.81
C THR A 422 -12.26 2.69 35.29
N TYR A 423 -13.38 2.21 34.77
CA TYR A 423 -13.63 2.09 33.33
C TYR A 423 -15.07 2.49 32.99
N ARG A 424 -15.33 2.71 31.70
CA ARG A 424 -16.65 2.92 31.14
C ARG A 424 -16.90 1.94 30.00
N ILE A 425 -18.05 1.27 30.03
CA ILE A 425 -18.56 0.45 28.92
C ILE A 425 -18.79 1.37 27.71
N TYR A 426 -18.42 0.90 26.52
CA TYR A 426 -18.38 1.71 25.31
C TYR A 426 -19.19 1.02 24.20
N ASP A 427 -20.43 1.45 24.02
CA ASP A 427 -21.48 0.71 23.29
C ASP A 427 -21.39 0.77 21.74
N ASP A 428 -20.47 1.55 21.16
CA ASP A 428 -20.35 1.71 19.69
C ASP A 428 -19.57 0.57 18.98
N PHE A 429 -19.42 -0.62 19.60
CA PHE A 429 -18.72 -1.77 19.01
C PHE A 429 -19.62 -3.00 18.95
N TYR A 430 -19.39 -3.86 17.94
CA TYR A 430 -19.98 -5.19 17.76
C TYR A 430 -19.54 -6.24 18.80
N TYR A 431 -18.93 -5.80 19.91
CA TYR A 431 -18.37 -6.64 20.96
C TYR A 431 -18.32 -5.87 22.28
N PRO A 432 -18.38 -6.55 23.45
CA PRO A 432 -18.42 -5.90 24.75
C PRO A 432 -17.06 -5.25 25.03
N ALA A 433 -17.02 -3.92 24.93
CA ALA A 433 -15.81 -3.13 25.01
C ALA A 433 -15.86 -2.12 26.15
N CYS A 434 -14.70 -1.80 26.72
CA CYS A 434 -14.55 -0.74 27.72
C CYS A 434 -13.32 0.14 27.49
N ILE A 435 -13.38 1.36 28.00
CA ILE A 435 -12.27 2.30 28.05
C ILE A 435 -11.93 2.55 29.52
N ILE A 436 -10.66 2.39 29.90
CA ILE A 436 -10.17 2.75 31.24
C ILE A 436 -10.25 4.28 31.38
N THR A 437 -10.96 4.75 32.40
CA THR A 437 -11.18 6.17 32.72
C THR A 437 -10.35 6.69 33.90
N GLY A 438 -9.55 5.83 34.53
CA GLY A 438 -8.70 6.19 35.65
C GLY A 438 -8.10 4.97 36.35
N TYR A 439 -7.00 5.18 37.07
CA TYR A 439 -6.35 4.16 37.89
C TYR A 439 -6.02 4.68 39.30
N THR A 440 -6.31 3.86 40.32
CA THR A 440 -6.21 4.23 41.75
C THR A 440 -5.26 3.36 42.56
N GLY A 441 -4.38 2.59 41.89
CA GLY A 441 -3.35 1.78 42.55
C GLY A 441 -2.17 2.64 43.01
N ASP A 442 -1.65 2.32 44.20
CA ASP A 442 -0.79 3.17 45.01
C ASP A 442 0.54 2.50 45.44
N ASN A 443 0.80 1.28 44.98
CA ASN A 443 1.96 0.46 45.40
C ASN A 443 2.60 -0.35 44.24
N MET A 444 2.38 0.03 42.97
CA MET A 444 2.80 -0.73 41.78
C MET A 444 3.88 -0.02 40.96
N THR A 445 5.08 -0.62 40.86
CA THR A 445 6.15 -0.16 39.96
C THR A 445 6.05 -0.78 38.56
N GLU A 446 5.69 -2.06 38.45
CA GLU A 446 5.30 -2.71 37.18
C GLU A 446 3.77 -2.62 37.00
N LEU A 447 3.30 -1.95 35.93
CA LEU A 447 1.90 -1.88 35.55
C LEU A 447 1.65 -2.57 34.21
N TYR A 448 0.80 -3.60 34.22
CA TYR A 448 0.24 -4.23 33.02
C TYR A 448 -1.19 -3.72 32.81
N ILE A 449 -1.51 -3.18 31.62
CA ILE A 449 -2.90 -2.85 31.25
C ILE A 449 -3.62 -4.18 30.92
N PRO A 450 -4.72 -4.54 31.62
CA PRO A 450 -5.41 -5.80 31.39
C PRO A 450 -6.13 -5.81 30.04
N THR A 451 -6.20 -6.96 29.37
CA THR A 451 -6.93 -7.13 28.11
C THR A 451 -8.44 -7.18 28.32
N TRP A 452 -8.90 -7.64 29.49
CA TRP A 452 -10.31 -7.72 29.88
C TRP A 452 -10.54 -7.14 31.27
N ILE A 453 -11.68 -6.50 31.49
CA ILE A 453 -12.20 -6.12 32.81
C ILE A 453 -13.69 -6.49 32.86
N ASP A 454 -14.07 -7.35 33.80
CA ASP A 454 -15.46 -7.72 34.10
C ASP A 454 -16.30 -8.14 32.88
N GLY A 455 -15.69 -8.92 31.98
CA GLY A 455 -16.32 -9.41 30.74
C GLY A 455 -16.30 -8.44 29.55
N TYR A 456 -15.68 -7.26 29.70
CA TYR A 456 -15.48 -6.28 28.63
C TYR A 456 -14.01 -6.20 28.21
N MET A 457 -13.73 -6.21 26.91
CA MET A 457 -12.37 -6.06 26.38
C MET A 457 -11.93 -4.59 26.47
N VAL A 458 -10.73 -4.35 27.01
CA VAL A 458 -10.17 -3.00 27.11
C VAL A 458 -9.71 -2.54 25.72
N ILE A 459 -10.49 -1.68 25.08
CA ILE A 459 -10.15 -1.13 23.74
C ILE A 459 -9.33 0.16 23.81
N GLY A 460 -9.19 0.75 25.00
CA GLY A 460 -8.58 2.05 25.13
C GLY A 460 -8.46 2.59 26.55
N ILE A 461 -7.81 3.75 26.65
CA ILE A 461 -7.57 4.51 27.87
C ILE A 461 -7.95 5.98 27.59
N SER A 462 -8.69 6.62 28.49
CA SER A 462 -9.14 7.99 28.31
C SER A 462 -8.02 9.02 28.55
N THR A 463 -8.32 10.25 28.16
CA THR A 463 -7.57 11.45 28.57
C THR A 463 -7.33 11.45 30.08
N ASP A 464 -6.15 11.91 30.51
CA ASP A 464 -5.70 12.06 31.90
C ASP A 464 -5.74 10.79 32.81
N ALA A 465 -6.06 9.59 32.29
CA ALA A 465 -6.41 8.43 33.13
C ALA A 465 -5.30 7.93 34.09
N PHE A 466 -4.02 8.17 33.76
CA PHE A 466 -2.86 7.89 34.60
C PHE A 466 -2.04 9.17 34.87
N ARG A 467 -2.62 10.36 34.67
CA ARG A 467 -1.91 11.63 34.84
C ARG A 467 -1.34 11.80 36.24
N ASP A 468 -0.13 12.34 36.32
CA ASP A 468 0.64 12.54 37.55
C ASP A 468 0.85 11.24 38.37
N ASN A 469 0.75 10.05 37.74
CA ASN A 469 1.00 8.78 38.43
C ASN A 469 2.50 8.56 38.63
N ASN A 470 2.96 9.05 39.78
CA ASN A 470 4.35 9.00 40.19
C ASN A 470 4.73 7.68 40.91
N GLN A 471 4.05 6.56 40.63
CA GLN A 471 4.38 5.24 41.20
C GLN A 471 4.81 4.22 40.13
N ILE A 472 4.29 4.31 38.91
CA ILE A 472 4.62 3.40 37.81
C ILE A 472 6.04 3.68 37.31
N GLU A 473 6.89 2.67 37.32
CA GLU A 473 8.26 2.69 36.77
C GLU A 473 8.35 1.97 35.42
N THR A 474 7.51 0.96 35.21
CA THR A 474 7.43 0.15 33.98
C THR A 474 5.97 -0.04 33.57
N LEU A 475 5.66 0.26 32.31
CA LEU A 475 4.32 0.19 31.72
C LEU A 475 4.27 -0.84 30.57
N TYR A 476 3.29 -1.74 30.61
CA TYR A 476 2.97 -2.65 29.51
C TYR A 476 1.56 -2.39 29.00
N ILE A 477 1.43 -1.94 27.75
CA ILE A 477 0.16 -1.72 27.06
C ILE A 477 -0.12 -2.95 26.18
N GLY A 478 -1.28 -3.60 26.39
CA GLY A 478 -1.68 -4.78 25.62
C GLY A 478 -2.10 -4.46 24.18
N ASP A 479 -1.96 -5.46 23.29
CA ASP A 479 -2.29 -5.38 21.86
C ASP A 479 -3.74 -4.98 21.56
N ASN A 480 -4.65 -5.25 22.49
CA ASN A 480 -6.06 -4.87 22.46
C ASN A 480 -6.31 -3.35 22.53
N VAL A 481 -5.34 -2.57 23.02
CA VAL A 481 -5.49 -1.12 23.26
C VAL A 481 -5.30 -0.36 21.95
N ARG A 482 -6.40 0.15 21.38
CA ARG A 482 -6.45 0.82 20.06
C ARG A 482 -6.79 2.31 20.14
N ARG A 483 -7.21 2.81 21.31
CA ARG A 483 -7.60 4.21 21.53
C ARG A 483 -6.93 4.77 22.77
N LEU A 484 -6.17 5.84 22.61
CA LEU A 484 -5.47 6.52 23.70
C LEU A 484 -5.84 8.00 23.67
N GLY A 485 -6.26 8.53 24.82
CA GLY A 485 -6.56 9.95 24.99
C GLY A 485 -5.31 10.81 25.14
N TYR A 486 -5.51 12.11 25.22
CA TYR A 486 -4.42 13.08 25.40
C TYR A 486 -3.95 13.09 26.86
N ASN A 487 -2.70 13.48 27.11
CA ASN A 487 -2.15 13.59 28.48
C ASN A 487 -2.23 12.27 29.30
N THR A 488 -2.49 11.10 28.68
CA THR A 488 -2.89 9.86 29.38
C THR A 488 -1.90 9.43 30.46
N PHE A 489 -0.60 9.56 30.20
CA PHE A 489 0.50 9.31 31.15
C PHE A 489 1.34 10.59 31.40
N SER A 490 0.82 11.79 31.11
CA SER A 490 1.50 13.06 31.44
C SER A 490 1.81 13.12 32.93
N GLY A 491 3.00 13.60 33.31
CA GLY A 491 3.45 13.73 34.69
C GLY A 491 3.80 12.41 35.41
N CYS A 492 3.88 11.27 34.70
CA CYS A 492 4.36 10.00 35.28
C CYS A 492 5.89 10.04 35.48
N SER A 493 6.39 10.87 36.40
CA SER A 493 7.81 11.24 36.45
C SER A 493 8.78 10.09 36.79
N ASN A 494 8.27 8.97 37.33
CA ASN A 494 9.04 7.75 37.61
C ASN A 494 9.03 6.73 36.46
N LEU A 495 8.18 6.90 35.42
CA LEU A 495 8.08 5.98 34.30
C LEU A 495 9.37 5.96 33.49
N ASN A 496 10.02 4.79 33.43
CA ASN A 496 11.35 4.59 32.83
C ASN A 496 11.30 3.63 31.63
N VAL A 497 10.41 2.63 31.67
CA VAL A 497 10.28 1.59 30.63
C VAL A 497 8.84 1.51 30.14
N ILE A 498 8.65 1.50 28.82
CA ILE A 498 7.35 1.36 28.17
C ILE A 498 7.40 0.22 27.15
N SER A 499 6.41 -0.66 27.17
CA SER A 499 6.10 -1.63 26.13
C SER A 499 4.76 -1.28 25.49
N PHE A 500 4.76 -1.07 24.17
CA PHE A 500 3.57 -0.72 23.38
C PHE A 500 2.91 -1.96 22.77
N GLY A 501 1.59 -1.91 22.56
CA GLY A 501 0.83 -3.00 21.95
C GLY A 501 0.93 -3.02 20.42
N LEU A 502 0.87 -4.22 19.83
CA LEU A 502 1.08 -4.46 18.39
C LEU A 502 0.04 -3.82 17.45
N ASN A 503 -1.15 -3.47 17.95
CA ASN A 503 -2.20 -2.82 17.15
C ASN A 503 -2.33 -1.30 17.38
N MET A 504 -1.42 -0.67 18.14
CA MET A 504 -1.36 0.79 18.26
C MET A 504 -0.81 1.43 16.98
N THR A 505 -1.54 2.36 16.36
CA THR A 505 -1.09 3.02 15.10
C THR A 505 -0.55 4.45 15.30
N TYR A 506 -0.79 5.06 16.46
CA TYR A 506 -0.36 6.42 16.78
C TYR A 506 -0.01 6.55 18.28
N LEU A 507 0.78 7.57 18.62
CA LEU A 507 0.98 8.04 20.00
C LEU A 507 0.29 9.40 20.19
N GLY A 508 -0.44 9.58 21.29
CA GLY A 508 -1.33 10.73 21.49
C GLY A 508 -0.65 12.06 21.86
N GLU A 509 -1.41 13.15 21.77
CA GLU A 509 -1.02 14.48 22.25
C GLU A 509 -0.69 14.48 23.75
N ASP A 510 0.48 15.03 24.09
CA ASP A 510 1.09 15.07 25.43
C ASP A 510 1.13 13.71 26.17
N MET A 511 1.08 12.59 25.45
CA MET A 511 0.78 11.28 26.04
C MET A 511 1.74 10.86 27.16
N PHE A 512 3.03 11.21 27.03
CA PHE A 512 4.10 10.97 28.01
C PHE A 512 4.80 12.27 28.44
N GLU A 513 4.12 13.42 28.31
CA GLU A 513 4.66 14.73 28.68
C GLU A 513 5.15 14.72 30.15
N ASN A 514 6.33 15.27 30.42
CA ASN A 514 7.00 15.27 31.73
C ASN A 514 7.24 13.88 32.37
N CYS A 515 7.35 12.80 31.59
CA CYS A 515 7.86 11.51 32.08
C CYS A 515 9.39 11.58 32.29
N THR A 516 9.84 12.34 33.30
CA THR A 516 11.26 12.74 33.45
C THR A 516 12.24 11.60 33.70
N SER A 517 11.80 10.40 34.10
CA SER A 517 12.65 9.20 34.23
C SER A 517 12.74 8.35 32.96
N LEU A 518 11.99 8.68 31.90
CA LEU A 518 11.90 7.89 30.67
C LEU A 518 13.24 7.95 29.93
N SER A 519 14.03 6.88 30.01
CA SER A 519 15.44 6.92 29.60
C SER A 519 15.69 6.50 28.15
N ARG A 520 14.86 5.60 27.62
CA ARG A 520 14.89 5.09 26.24
C ARG A 520 13.49 4.73 25.78
N VAL A 521 13.17 5.03 24.52
CA VAL A 521 11.89 4.63 23.90
C VAL A 521 12.15 3.90 22.59
N TYR A 522 11.53 2.72 22.45
CA TYR A 522 11.48 1.96 21.21
C TYR A 522 10.06 2.10 20.65
N ILE A 523 9.87 2.91 19.61
CA ILE A 523 8.56 3.13 18.99
C ILE A 523 8.36 2.04 17.91
N PRO A 524 7.30 1.19 17.98
CA PRO A 524 7.14 0.06 17.06
C PRO A 524 6.83 0.42 15.61
N GLU A 525 7.11 -0.52 14.70
CA GLU A 525 6.98 -0.38 13.24
C GLU A 525 5.57 -0.07 12.72
N GLN A 526 4.52 -0.34 13.49
CA GLN A 526 3.14 -0.01 13.12
C GLN A 526 2.74 1.46 13.43
N ILE A 527 3.57 2.22 14.16
CA ILE A 527 3.27 3.61 14.52
C ILE A 527 3.57 4.55 13.35
N THR A 528 2.54 5.17 12.78
CA THR A 528 2.65 6.13 11.67
C THR A 528 2.67 7.59 12.14
N GLU A 529 2.25 7.88 13.37
CA GLU A 529 2.13 9.24 13.91
C GLU A 529 2.54 9.34 15.39
N ILE A 530 3.30 10.38 15.72
CA ILE A 530 3.59 10.82 17.10
C ILE A 530 2.95 12.19 17.28
N GLY A 531 2.05 12.34 18.25
CA GLY A 531 1.26 13.56 18.46
C GLY A 531 2.06 14.78 18.94
N TYR A 532 1.38 15.93 19.01
CA TYR A 532 1.90 17.16 19.62
C TYR A 532 2.40 16.89 21.05
N GLY A 533 3.55 17.45 21.41
CA GLY A 533 4.08 17.38 22.80
C GLY A 533 4.32 15.97 23.38
N CYS A 534 4.23 14.90 22.58
CA CYS A 534 4.07 13.52 23.06
C CYS A 534 5.08 13.05 24.13
N PHE A 535 6.36 13.43 23.98
CA PHE A 535 7.46 13.20 24.93
C PHE A 535 8.08 14.51 25.43
N SER A 536 7.37 15.64 25.34
CA SER A 536 7.82 16.94 25.84
C SER A 536 8.22 16.85 27.32
N GLY A 537 9.32 17.46 27.72
CA GLY A 537 9.81 17.42 29.12
C GLY A 537 10.36 16.07 29.58
N CYS A 538 10.58 15.08 28.71
CA CYS A 538 11.24 13.82 29.06
C CYS A 538 12.76 14.02 29.23
N THR A 539 13.18 14.76 30.26
CA THR A 539 14.57 15.26 30.41
C THR A 539 15.66 14.18 30.51
N SER A 540 15.32 12.95 30.93
CA SER A 540 16.25 11.80 30.94
C SER A 540 16.31 11.01 29.63
N LEU A 541 15.50 11.35 28.61
CA LEU A 541 15.37 10.56 27.38
C LEU A 541 16.63 10.65 26.52
N MET A 542 17.48 9.62 26.60
CA MET A 542 18.79 9.60 25.94
C MET A 542 18.74 9.20 24.47
N ALA A 543 17.78 8.34 24.10
CA ALA A 543 17.67 7.76 22.77
C ALA A 543 16.24 7.34 22.46
N VAL A 544 15.80 7.63 21.23
CA VAL A 544 14.51 7.20 20.68
C VAL A 544 14.77 6.45 19.38
N THR A 545 14.20 5.26 19.24
CA THR A 545 14.12 4.56 17.96
C THR A 545 12.79 4.91 17.31
N LEU A 546 12.84 5.61 16.18
CA LEU A 546 11.68 5.90 15.32
C LEU A 546 11.53 4.79 14.27
N PRO A 547 10.30 4.37 13.92
CA PRO A 547 10.07 3.31 12.94
C PRO A 547 10.18 3.79 11.50
N ASP A 548 10.58 2.92 10.57
CA ASP A 548 10.71 3.23 9.14
C ASP A 548 9.38 3.70 8.50
N ASN A 549 8.25 3.32 9.12
CA ASN A 549 6.92 3.68 8.67
C ASN A 549 6.38 5.03 9.17
N LEU A 550 7.12 5.77 10.01
CA LEU A 550 6.66 7.03 10.60
C LEU A 550 6.43 8.12 9.54
N GLU A 551 5.21 8.66 9.45
CA GLU A 551 4.83 9.69 8.47
C GLU A 551 4.79 11.09 9.09
N THR A 552 4.40 11.20 10.37
CA THR A 552 4.20 12.48 11.06
C THR A 552 4.85 12.50 12.46
N ILE A 553 5.58 13.57 12.74
CA ILE A 553 6.01 13.98 14.09
C ILE A 553 5.26 15.27 14.44
N GLY A 554 4.63 15.33 15.62
CA GLY A 554 3.92 16.50 16.10
C GLY A 554 4.84 17.65 16.50
N SER A 555 4.31 18.88 16.50
CA SER A 555 5.05 20.05 16.98
C SER A 555 5.47 19.85 18.44
N GLY A 556 6.74 20.11 18.75
CA GLY A 556 7.30 19.97 20.10
C GLY A 556 7.26 18.54 20.68
N ALA A 557 7.07 17.50 19.86
CA ALA A 557 6.89 16.11 20.31
C ALA A 557 8.05 15.56 21.17
N PHE A 558 9.23 16.17 21.13
CA PHE A 558 10.42 15.84 21.93
C PHE A 558 11.00 17.09 22.63
N SER A 559 10.23 18.17 22.79
CA SER A 559 10.75 19.43 23.31
C SER A 559 11.27 19.26 24.74
N GLY A 560 12.45 19.80 25.06
CA GLY A 560 13.05 19.65 26.39
C GLY A 560 13.46 18.21 26.73
N CYS A 561 13.68 17.34 25.74
CA CYS A 561 14.39 16.08 25.94
C CYS A 561 15.90 16.34 26.16
N GLU A 562 16.23 17.00 27.28
CA GLU A 562 17.57 17.52 27.59
C GLU A 562 18.71 16.50 27.49
N SER A 563 18.42 15.20 27.61
CA SER A 563 19.41 14.12 27.50
C SER A 563 19.55 13.48 26.12
N LEU A 564 18.71 13.83 25.14
CA LEU A 564 18.73 13.22 23.81
C LEU A 564 20.00 13.65 23.06
N THR A 565 20.81 12.69 22.61
CA THR A 565 22.11 12.99 21.97
C THR A 565 22.09 12.90 20.45
N GLU A 566 21.29 11.98 19.89
CA GLU A 566 21.20 11.74 18.45
C GLU A 566 19.78 11.33 18.05
N ILE A 567 19.37 11.69 16.84
CA ILE A 567 18.10 11.25 16.23
C ILE A 567 18.29 10.99 14.73
N THR A 568 17.56 10.00 14.21
CA THR A 568 17.46 9.73 12.76
C THR A 568 15.99 9.81 12.37
N ILE A 569 15.67 10.68 11.40
CA ILE A 569 14.32 10.94 10.92
C ILE A 569 14.00 10.01 9.74
N PRO A 570 12.93 9.19 9.79
CA PRO A 570 12.58 8.25 8.71
C PRO A 570 12.21 8.90 7.38
N ASP A 571 12.47 8.20 6.26
CA ASP A 571 12.26 8.68 4.88
C ASP A 571 10.82 9.13 4.55
N LYS A 572 9.82 8.58 5.25
CA LYS A 572 8.42 8.98 5.05
C LYS A 572 8.10 10.34 5.65
N VAL A 573 8.76 10.75 6.75
CA VAL A 573 8.53 12.03 7.41
C VAL A 573 8.79 13.19 6.44
N LYS A 574 7.82 14.11 6.32
CA LYS A 574 7.90 15.25 5.39
C LYS A 574 8.41 16.53 6.07
N TRP A 575 8.07 16.72 7.34
CA TRP A 575 8.44 17.88 8.14
C TRP A 575 9.03 17.45 9.48
N VAL A 576 10.17 18.04 9.85
CA VAL A 576 10.77 17.88 11.18
C VAL A 576 10.29 19.01 12.10
N THR A 577 9.79 18.67 13.28
CA THR A 577 8.86 19.52 14.04
C THR A 577 9.07 19.55 15.57
N GLY A 578 9.93 18.68 16.10
CA GLY A 578 9.74 18.16 17.47
C GLY A 578 10.71 18.58 18.57
N PHE A 579 11.87 19.15 18.27
CA PHE A 579 13.08 18.96 19.10
C PHE A 579 13.56 20.18 19.92
N SER A 580 12.81 21.27 20.02
CA SER A 580 13.24 22.48 20.75
C SER A 580 13.72 22.24 22.18
N ASP A 581 14.81 22.90 22.57
CA ASP A 581 15.50 22.79 23.86
C ASP A 581 16.06 21.38 24.16
N CYS A 582 16.39 20.61 23.11
CA CYS A 582 17.19 19.38 23.22
C CYS A 582 18.68 19.72 23.39
N ILE A 583 19.04 20.31 24.54
CA ILE A 583 20.36 20.92 24.82
C ILE A 583 21.60 20.00 24.69
N ARG A 584 21.44 18.70 24.40
CA ARG A 584 22.53 17.73 24.17
C ARG A 584 22.48 17.05 22.80
N LEU A 585 21.50 17.40 21.95
CA LEU A 585 21.32 16.81 20.63
C LEU A 585 22.45 17.30 19.72
N HIS A 586 23.44 16.43 19.46
CA HIS A 586 24.63 16.77 18.68
C HIS A 586 24.51 16.34 17.21
N THR A 587 23.73 15.30 16.93
CA THR A 587 23.56 14.74 15.57
C THR A 587 22.09 14.56 15.20
N VAL A 588 21.71 15.11 14.05
CA VAL A 588 20.40 14.91 13.40
C VAL A 588 20.63 14.36 12.00
N ASN A 589 20.24 13.11 11.78
CA ASN A 589 20.22 12.52 10.44
C ASN A 589 18.81 12.70 9.84
N LEU A 590 18.71 13.30 8.66
CA LEU A 590 17.43 13.47 7.95
C LEU A 590 17.17 12.32 6.97
N GLY A 591 15.89 11.99 6.77
CA GLY A 591 15.44 11.03 5.76
C GLY A 591 15.32 11.66 4.38
N ALA A 592 15.47 10.86 3.33
CA ALA A 592 15.51 11.30 1.94
C ALA A 592 14.22 12.01 1.46
N GLY A 593 13.08 11.71 2.10
CA GLY A 593 11.80 12.34 1.82
C GLY A 593 11.47 13.58 2.66
N VAL A 594 12.37 14.08 3.51
CA VAL A 594 12.17 15.34 4.26
C VAL A 594 12.20 16.51 3.28
N ILE A 595 11.13 17.33 3.29
CA ILE A 595 11.00 18.53 2.44
C ILE A 595 11.11 19.83 3.26
N GLY A 596 10.95 19.78 4.58
CA GLY A 596 11.02 20.96 5.41
C GLY A 596 11.40 20.74 6.87
N ILE A 597 11.98 21.77 7.47
CA ILE A 597 12.22 21.89 8.92
C ILE A 597 11.27 22.98 9.42
N ALA A 598 10.38 22.61 10.34
CA ALA A 598 9.26 23.42 10.79
C ALA A 598 9.67 24.51 11.81
N PRO A 599 8.76 25.44 12.17
CA PRO A 599 9.10 26.55 13.05
C PRO A 599 9.66 26.09 14.40
N SER A 600 10.71 26.75 14.87
CA SER A 600 11.40 26.46 16.14
C SER A 600 11.92 25.02 16.33
N CYS A 601 12.00 24.19 15.28
CA CYS A 601 12.25 22.74 15.40
C CYS A 601 13.46 22.35 16.27
N PHE A 602 14.57 23.09 16.21
CA PHE A 602 15.79 22.91 16.99
C PHE A 602 16.14 24.19 17.78
N ASN A 603 15.15 25.02 18.11
CA ASN A 603 15.35 26.23 18.92
C ASN A 603 15.82 25.84 20.32
N GLY A 604 17.01 26.28 20.73
CA GLY A 604 17.61 25.96 22.03
C GLY A 604 18.61 24.80 22.00
N ASP A 605 18.84 24.18 20.84
CA ASP A 605 19.67 22.97 20.72
C ASP A 605 21.17 23.35 20.64
N ILE A 606 21.67 23.90 21.75
CA ILE A 606 23.01 24.50 21.86
C ILE A 606 24.16 23.57 21.42
N ALA A 607 23.98 22.25 21.54
CA ALA A 607 24.97 21.23 21.22
C ALA A 607 24.97 20.74 19.75
N LEU A 608 24.06 21.23 18.90
CA LEU A 608 23.85 20.70 17.54
C LEU A 608 25.02 21.03 16.60
N GLN A 609 25.94 20.08 16.45
CA GLN A 609 27.13 20.20 15.59
C GLN A 609 26.92 19.57 14.19
N HIS A 610 26.08 18.54 14.08
CA HIS A 610 25.98 17.71 12.90
C HIS A 610 24.53 17.50 12.46
N ILE A 611 24.04 18.34 11.55
CA ILE A 611 22.87 18.04 10.73
C ILE A 611 23.29 17.98 9.28
N ASN A 612 23.06 16.86 8.59
CA ASN A 612 23.26 16.82 7.15
C ASN A 612 22.01 17.34 6.43
N LEU A 613 22.21 18.19 5.44
CA LEU A 613 21.17 18.76 4.57
C LEU A 613 21.44 18.45 3.08
N ASP A 614 22.57 17.83 2.73
CA ASP A 614 23.14 17.94 1.38
C ASP A 614 22.79 16.81 0.39
N GLU A 615 22.17 15.71 0.85
CA GLU A 615 21.68 14.59 0.03
C GLU A 615 20.14 14.54 -0.09
N PHE A 616 19.42 15.59 0.35
CA PHE A 616 17.97 15.52 0.61
C PHE A 616 17.13 16.56 -0.16
N ASN A 617 15.84 16.25 -0.34
CA ASN A 617 14.86 17.08 -1.08
C ASN A 617 14.35 18.30 -0.27
N LEU A 618 15.20 18.90 0.56
CA LEU A 618 14.82 19.99 1.46
C LEU A 618 14.52 21.27 0.66
N GLU A 619 13.29 21.77 0.78
CA GLU A 619 12.83 23.01 0.15
C GLU A 619 12.68 24.16 1.17
N HIS A 620 12.46 23.85 2.45
CA HIS A 620 12.08 24.84 3.47
C HIS A 620 12.83 24.71 4.80
N ILE A 621 13.43 25.81 5.27
CA ILE A 621 13.86 25.99 6.66
C ILE A 621 13.00 27.12 7.24
N SER A 622 12.20 26.83 8.27
CA SER A 622 11.18 27.76 8.79
C SER A 622 11.72 28.78 9.80
N ASP A 623 10.81 29.65 10.27
CA ASP A 623 11.09 30.64 11.31
C ASP A 623 11.67 29.99 12.58
N TYR A 624 12.71 30.59 13.16
CA TYR A 624 13.40 30.12 14.37
C TYR A 624 13.98 28.68 14.34
N ALA A 625 13.99 28.00 13.19
CA ALA A 625 14.24 26.55 13.08
C ALA A 625 15.52 26.02 13.77
N PHE A 626 16.60 26.81 13.83
CA PHE A 626 17.89 26.51 14.45
C PHE A 626 18.34 27.64 15.40
N LYS A 627 17.38 28.36 15.99
CA LYS A 627 17.70 29.48 16.87
C LYS A 627 18.48 28.99 18.10
N GLY A 628 19.64 29.58 18.37
CA GLY A 628 20.48 29.20 19.50
C GLY A 628 21.22 27.87 19.35
N CYS A 629 21.35 27.30 18.14
CA CYS A 629 22.28 26.20 17.90
C CYS A 629 23.73 26.73 17.92
N GLU A 630 24.26 27.00 19.11
CA GLU A 630 25.54 27.69 19.31
C GLU A 630 26.74 26.93 18.74
N GLU A 631 26.77 25.59 18.85
CA GLU A 631 27.86 24.74 18.32
C GLU A 631 27.77 24.43 16.80
N LEU A 632 26.81 24.99 16.07
CA LEU A 632 26.53 24.67 14.66
C LEU A 632 27.57 25.29 13.69
N VAL A 633 28.73 24.65 13.50
CA VAL A 633 29.92 25.26 12.86
C VAL A 633 29.75 25.58 11.37
N THR A 634 29.18 24.69 10.55
CA THR A 634 29.11 24.85 9.09
C THR A 634 27.82 24.31 8.52
N LEU A 635 27.18 25.07 7.62
CA LEU A 635 25.98 24.64 6.91
C LEU A 635 26.22 24.56 5.40
N ARG A 636 25.77 23.44 4.82
CA ARG A 636 25.77 23.17 3.38
C ARG A 636 24.34 22.85 2.95
N MET A 637 23.65 23.87 2.47
CA MET A 637 22.27 23.77 2.00
C MET A 637 22.22 23.02 0.66
N PRO A 638 21.14 22.28 0.34
CA PRO A 638 20.97 21.69 -0.99
C PRO A 638 20.54 22.76 -2.01
N ASP A 639 20.83 22.54 -3.29
CA ASP A 639 20.38 23.44 -4.38
C ASP A 639 18.83 23.53 -4.47
N SER A 640 18.08 22.60 -3.87
CA SER A 640 16.61 22.60 -3.80
C SER A 640 16.00 23.58 -2.78
N LEU A 641 16.81 24.16 -1.88
CA LEU A 641 16.28 25.00 -0.79
C LEU A 641 15.70 26.31 -1.35
N LYS A 642 14.39 26.53 -1.16
CA LYS A 642 13.62 27.70 -1.65
C LYS A 642 13.47 28.81 -0.61
N THR A 643 13.35 28.47 0.68
CA THR A 643 13.05 29.46 1.73
C THR A 643 13.88 29.27 2.99
N ILE A 644 14.47 30.35 3.50
CA ILE A 644 14.99 30.44 4.88
C ILE A 644 14.11 31.40 5.67
N GLY A 645 13.53 30.96 6.78
CA GLY A 645 12.58 31.70 7.59
C GLY A 645 13.17 32.82 8.44
N LYS A 646 12.28 33.58 9.09
CA LYS A 646 12.62 34.66 10.02
C LYS A 646 13.36 34.11 11.23
N LYS A 647 14.51 34.71 11.56
CA LYS A 647 15.37 34.30 12.69
C LYS A 647 15.78 32.81 12.67
N ALA A 648 15.77 32.16 11.50
CA ALA A 648 16.04 30.72 11.37
C ALA A 648 17.35 30.27 12.04
N PHE A 649 18.39 31.11 12.02
CA PHE A 649 19.70 30.90 12.65
C PHE A 649 20.04 32.02 13.66
N GLU A 650 19.03 32.63 14.30
CA GLU A 650 19.27 33.65 15.34
C GLU A 650 20.14 33.05 16.45
N GLY A 651 21.31 33.63 16.72
CA GLY A 651 22.22 33.17 17.77
C GLY A 651 22.98 31.88 17.48
N CYS A 652 23.11 31.43 16.23
CA CYS A 652 24.08 30.37 15.87
C CYS A 652 25.53 30.91 15.97
N THR A 653 26.04 31.09 17.19
CA THR A 653 27.29 31.81 17.48
C THR A 653 28.52 31.16 16.83
N GLY A 654 28.58 29.83 16.76
CA GLY A 654 29.65 29.07 16.11
C GLY A 654 29.59 29.00 14.58
N LEU A 655 28.49 29.43 13.95
CA LEU A 655 28.28 29.30 12.50
C LEU A 655 29.28 30.13 11.71
N LEU A 656 30.26 29.45 11.12
CA LEU A 656 31.42 30.03 10.44
C LEU A 656 31.15 30.33 8.96
N LEU A 657 30.40 29.43 8.31
CA LEU A 657 30.16 29.43 6.87
C LEU A 657 28.78 28.83 6.52
N VAL A 658 28.07 29.52 5.62
CA VAL A 658 26.90 29.01 4.91
C VAL A 658 27.25 28.83 3.44
N SER A 659 26.92 27.68 2.87
CA SER A 659 27.25 27.26 1.50
C SER A 659 26.11 26.47 0.86
N PHE A 660 26.16 26.22 -0.45
CA PHE A 660 25.16 25.44 -1.19
C PHE A 660 25.80 24.23 -1.90
N PHE A 661 25.00 23.19 -2.17
CA PHE A 661 25.37 22.01 -2.95
C PHE A 661 25.02 22.22 -4.41
N GLY A 662 25.97 22.75 -5.19
CA GLY A 662 25.86 22.87 -6.63
C GLY A 662 26.25 24.26 -7.15
N ASP A 663 26.04 24.44 -8.45
CA ASP A 663 26.33 25.69 -9.17
C ASP A 663 25.05 26.55 -9.37
N ASN A 664 23.85 26.04 -9.01
CA ASN A 664 22.58 26.71 -9.29
C ASN A 664 21.54 26.54 -8.14
N PRO A 665 21.74 27.22 -6.99
CA PRO A 665 20.78 27.17 -5.90
C PRO A 665 19.46 27.82 -6.26
N GLN A 666 18.35 27.27 -5.75
CA GLN A 666 16.98 27.70 -6.06
C GLN A 666 16.36 28.60 -4.98
N LEU A 667 17.17 29.17 -4.08
CA LEU A 667 16.69 29.98 -2.96
C LEU A 667 15.95 31.22 -3.43
N GLU A 668 14.65 31.30 -3.14
CA GLU A 668 13.78 32.41 -3.51
C GLU A 668 13.77 33.51 -2.44
N SER A 669 13.86 33.14 -1.16
CA SER A 669 13.66 34.07 -0.04
C SER A 669 14.49 33.80 1.21
N ILE A 670 14.88 34.88 1.89
CA ILE A 670 15.54 34.90 3.21
C ILE A 670 14.73 35.84 4.12
N GLY A 671 14.22 35.31 5.23
CA GLY A 671 13.39 36.04 6.19
C GLY A 671 14.14 37.09 7.02
N GLU A 672 13.39 37.94 7.72
CA GLU A 672 13.97 38.95 8.62
C GLU A 672 14.91 38.32 9.65
N TRP A 673 16.04 38.98 9.94
CA TRP A 673 16.97 38.58 11.00
C TRP A 673 17.51 37.13 10.89
N ALA A 674 17.48 36.51 9.71
CA ALA A 674 17.76 35.09 9.51
C ALA A 674 19.06 34.59 10.16
N PHE A 675 20.14 35.39 10.16
CA PHE A 675 21.44 35.08 10.77
C PHE A 675 21.83 36.07 11.89
N LEU A 676 20.85 36.73 12.52
CA LEU A 676 21.09 37.71 13.60
C LEU A 676 21.91 37.09 14.74
N GLY A 677 23.08 37.65 15.03
CA GLY A 677 23.96 37.15 16.09
C GLY A 677 24.76 35.90 15.74
N CYS A 678 24.86 35.51 14.47
CA CYS A 678 25.85 34.53 14.00
C CYS A 678 27.27 35.13 14.10
N SER A 679 27.80 35.19 15.33
CA SER A 679 28.99 35.98 15.65
C SER A 679 30.25 35.52 14.93
N SER A 680 30.40 34.22 14.65
CA SER A 680 31.54 33.64 13.91
C SER A 680 31.44 33.72 12.39
N LEU A 681 30.29 34.09 11.82
CA LEU A 681 30.03 33.99 10.38
C LEU A 681 31.00 34.88 9.60
N MET A 682 31.88 34.27 8.80
CA MET A 682 32.97 34.97 8.10
C MET A 682 32.52 35.63 6.80
N GLY A 683 31.63 34.95 6.05
CA GLY A 683 31.09 35.42 4.77
C GLY A 683 29.72 34.83 4.49
N LEU A 684 28.89 35.57 3.76
CA LEU A 684 27.59 35.10 3.25
C LEU A 684 27.44 35.47 1.78
N SER A 685 27.17 34.47 0.94
CA SER A 685 26.88 34.64 -0.49
C SER A 685 25.40 34.37 -0.75
N ILE A 686 24.73 35.32 -1.38
CA ILE A 686 23.29 35.27 -1.69
C ILE A 686 23.09 34.73 -3.12
N PRO A 687 22.35 33.64 -3.33
CA PRO A 687 22.10 33.08 -4.66
C PRO A 687 21.44 34.04 -5.66
N ALA A 688 21.68 33.78 -6.95
CA ALA A 688 21.15 34.59 -8.04
C ALA A 688 19.61 34.53 -8.15
N SER A 689 19.00 33.46 -7.62
CA SER A 689 17.56 33.21 -7.54
C SER A 689 16.80 34.06 -6.52
N VAL A 690 17.48 34.69 -5.56
CA VAL A 690 16.82 35.32 -4.41
C VAL A 690 16.05 36.57 -4.82
N THR A 691 14.73 36.55 -4.63
CA THR A 691 13.80 37.66 -4.94
C THR A 691 13.32 38.42 -3.70
N HIS A 692 13.52 37.86 -2.50
CA HIS A 692 13.18 38.52 -1.24
C HIS A 692 14.27 38.36 -0.17
N ILE A 693 14.68 39.48 0.44
CA ILE A 693 15.59 39.53 1.58
C ILE A 693 14.94 40.41 2.65
N GLY A 694 14.70 39.86 3.84
CA GLY A 694 14.11 40.55 4.97
C GLY A 694 15.04 41.57 5.65
N GLU A 695 14.51 42.32 6.61
CA GLU A 695 15.29 43.33 7.33
C GLU A 695 16.33 42.69 8.27
N GLY A 696 17.52 43.29 8.38
CA GLY A 696 18.51 42.95 9.40
C GLY A 696 19.13 41.54 9.33
N ILE A 697 19.11 40.86 8.17
CA ILE A 697 19.52 39.45 8.02
C ILE A 697 20.87 39.06 8.65
N VAL A 698 21.82 39.98 8.75
CA VAL A 698 23.18 39.75 9.30
C VAL A 698 23.53 40.75 10.43
N GLY A 699 22.52 41.17 11.20
CA GLY A 699 22.74 42.01 12.38
C GLY A 699 23.60 41.32 13.44
N ASP A 700 24.42 42.07 14.18
CA ASP A 700 25.31 41.58 15.25
C ASP A 700 26.34 40.49 14.84
N CYS A 701 26.52 40.20 13.54
CA CYS A 701 27.51 39.24 13.04
C CYS A 701 28.94 39.81 13.14
N GLU A 702 29.60 39.58 14.28
CA GLU A 702 30.87 40.25 14.62
C GLU A 702 32.01 40.00 13.65
N HIS A 703 32.17 38.77 13.15
CA HIS A 703 33.31 38.40 12.30
C HIS A 703 33.09 38.69 10.81
N LEU A 704 31.84 38.83 10.35
CA LEU A 704 31.43 38.94 8.95
C LEU A 704 32.17 40.03 8.17
N TYR A 705 32.95 39.64 7.15
CA TYR A 705 33.76 40.56 6.35
C TYR A 705 33.51 40.49 4.83
N SER A 706 32.77 39.48 4.34
CA SER A 706 32.24 39.42 2.96
C SER A 706 30.73 39.27 3.03
N LEU A 707 30.03 40.02 2.17
CA LEU A 707 28.58 39.94 2.00
C LEU A 707 28.27 40.25 0.54
N GLU A 708 27.99 39.20 -0.23
CA GLU A 708 28.03 39.22 -1.69
C GLU A 708 26.77 38.61 -2.29
N VAL A 709 26.39 39.05 -3.50
CA VAL A 709 25.27 38.48 -4.28
C VAL A 709 25.86 37.84 -5.52
N MET A 710 25.44 36.62 -5.84
CA MET A 710 25.94 35.89 -7.01
C MET A 710 25.57 36.62 -8.32
N PRO A 711 26.45 36.59 -9.34
CA PRO A 711 26.17 37.22 -10.63
C PRO A 711 24.88 36.69 -11.27
N GLY A 712 24.06 37.59 -11.82
CA GLY A 712 22.81 37.25 -12.51
C GLY A 712 21.53 37.51 -11.71
N ASN A 713 21.62 37.89 -10.42
CA ASN A 713 20.44 38.38 -9.70
C ASN A 713 19.94 39.70 -10.32
N GLU A 714 18.66 39.75 -10.71
CA GLU A 714 18.07 40.94 -11.35
C GLU A 714 17.64 42.04 -10.36
N LYS A 715 17.45 41.69 -9.08
CA LYS A 715 16.91 42.58 -8.04
C LYS A 715 17.95 43.09 -7.05
N TYR A 716 18.95 42.26 -6.72
CA TYR A 716 19.96 42.57 -5.70
C TYR A 716 21.36 42.57 -6.30
N ARG A 717 22.20 43.52 -5.87
CA ARG A 717 23.64 43.55 -6.19
C ARG A 717 24.48 43.79 -4.94
N SER A 718 25.66 43.20 -4.88
CA SER A 718 26.66 43.55 -3.85
C SER A 718 27.57 44.68 -4.32
N LYS A 719 27.99 45.53 -3.38
CA LYS A 719 29.05 46.53 -3.57
C LYS A 719 29.70 46.86 -2.23
N SER A 720 31.02 46.69 -2.12
CA SER A 720 31.78 46.97 -0.89
C SER A 720 31.21 46.30 0.37
N ASN A 721 30.81 45.03 0.29
CA ASN A 721 30.21 44.24 1.38
C ASN A 721 28.89 44.81 1.92
N MET A 722 28.08 45.38 1.02
CA MET A 722 26.69 45.79 1.23
C MET A 722 25.82 45.24 0.12
N ILE A 723 24.61 44.79 0.47
CA ILE A 723 23.56 44.36 -0.48
C ILE A 723 22.66 45.56 -0.78
N ILE A 724 22.47 45.81 -2.07
CA ILE A 724 21.68 46.90 -2.64
C ILE A 724 20.49 46.29 -3.39
N ASP A 725 19.28 46.66 -2.99
CA ASP A 725 18.06 46.48 -3.78
C ASP A 725 18.08 47.51 -4.92
N ILE A 726 18.06 47.01 -6.16
CA ILE A 726 18.26 47.78 -7.39
C ILE A 726 17.01 48.60 -7.73
N GLU A 727 15.82 48.02 -7.54
CA GLU A 727 14.53 48.66 -7.83
C GLU A 727 14.22 49.77 -6.83
N ASN A 728 14.53 49.55 -5.56
CA ASN A 728 14.22 50.47 -4.45
C ASN A 728 15.36 51.45 -4.12
N GLU A 729 16.45 51.46 -4.90
CA GLU A 729 17.65 52.30 -4.69
C GLU A 729 18.21 52.21 -3.24
N LYS A 730 18.13 51.02 -2.63
CA LYS A 730 18.15 50.84 -1.16
C LYS A 730 19.26 49.91 -0.70
N ILE A 731 20.10 50.35 0.24
CA ILE A 731 20.98 49.44 0.99
C ILE A 731 20.13 48.71 2.02
N ILE A 732 20.11 47.37 1.98
CA ILE A 732 19.28 46.53 2.86
C ILE A 732 20.07 45.75 3.91
N ALA A 733 21.36 45.49 3.68
CA ALA A 733 22.25 44.83 4.63
C ALA A 733 23.72 45.21 4.34
N GLY A 734 24.59 45.23 5.37
CA GLY A 734 26.01 45.54 5.19
C GLY A 734 26.91 45.22 6.37
N CYS A 735 28.14 44.76 6.06
CA CYS A 735 29.19 44.43 7.04
C CYS A 735 30.53 45.17 6.76
N ASN A 736 30.47 46.29 6.04
CA ASN A 736 31.66 46.96 5.50
C ASN A 736 32.66 47.48 6.56
N GLY A 737 33.84 46.83 6.63
CA GLY A 737 34.98 47.21 7.47
C GLY A 737 35.66 48.56 7.16
N SER A 738 35.40 49.20 6.00
CA SER A 738 35.97 50.52 5.71
C SER A 738 35.22 51.67 6.37
N GLY A 739 33.96 51.44 6.76
CA GLY A 739 33.02 52.45 7.26
C GLY A 739 32.45 53.41 6.20
N GLU A 740 32.79 53.23 4.93
CA GLU A 740 32.34 54.11 3.84
C GLU A 740 31.09 53.55 3.17
N ILE A 741 29.98 54.30 3.28
CA ILE A 741 28.74 54.06 2.52
C ILE A 741 29.04 54.39 1.03
N PRO A 742 28.55 53.60 0.04
CA PRO A 742 28.93 53.81 -1.34
C PRO A 742 28.46 55.16 -1.88
N THR A 743 29.36 55.90 -2.50
CA THR A 743 29.08 57.11 -3.30
C THR A 743 28.42 56.79 -4.65
N ASP A 744 27.65 55.70 -4.70
CA ASP A 744 26.93 55.23 -5.87
C ASP A 744 25.67 56.07 -6.04
N SER A 745 25.62 56.87 -7.10
CA SER A 745 24.56 57.88 -7.30
C SER A 745 23.17 57.29 -7.52
N THR A 746 23.04 55.96 -7.71
CA THR A 746 21.75 55.25 -7.81
C THR A 746 21.25 54.73 -6.45
N ILE A 747 21.87 55.12 -5.34
CA ILE A 747 21.42 54.74 -3.99
C ILE A 747 20.85 55.98 -3.32
N THR A 748 19.58 55.94 -2.94
CA THR A 748 18.87 57.04 -2.27
C THR A 748 18.34 56.66 -0.89
N VAL A 749 18.32 55.37 -0.52
CA VAL A 749 17.81 54.90 0.78
C VAL A 749 18.85 54.05 1.53
N ILE A 750 19.00 54.32 2.83
CA ILE A 750 19.60 53.37 3.78
C ILE A 750 18.47 52.72 4.57
N GLY A 751 18.33 51.40 4.41
CA GLY A 751 17.18 50.64 4.87
C GLY A 751 17.15 50.33 6.35
N SER A 752 15.97 49.89 6.82
CA SER A 752 15.77 49.51 8.22
C SER A 752 16.78 48.44 8.61
N SER A 753 17.39 48.58 9.79
CA SER A 753 18.33 47.60 10.35
C SER A 753 19.54 47.23 9.45
N ALA A 754 19.83 47.99 8.39
CA ALA A 754 20.81 47.59 7.36
C ALA A 754 22.24 47.38 7.89
N PHE A 755 22.61 48.06 8.98
CA PHE A 755 23.89 47.89 9.69
C PHE A 755 23.69 47.52 11.17
N TYR A 756 22.55 46.93 11.53
CA TYR A 756 22.16 46.68 12.92
C TYR A 756 23.27 46.01 13.75
N LYS A 757 23.67 46.67 14.84
CA LYS A 757 24.77 46.28 15.74
C LYS A 757 26.12 46.01 15.07
N THR A 758 26.38 46.47 13.84
CA THR A 758 27.67 46.18 13.20
C THR A 758 28.83 46.85 13.93
N LYS A 759 29.87 46.06 14.18
CA LYS A 759 31.10 46.46 14.92
C LYS A 759 32.26 46.71 13.95
N LYS A 760 31.93 46.85 12.65
CA LYS A 760 32.85 46.97 11.52
C LYS A 760 33.13 48.42 11.09
N PHE A 761 32.39 49.41 11.60
CA PHE A 761 32.72 50.81 11.33
C PHE A 761 34.11 51.13 11.91
N ASN A 762 34.93 51.81 11.12
CA ASN A 762 36.32 52.05 11.48
C ASN A 762 36.40 53.02 12.67
N LEU A 763 36.77 52.50 13.85
CA LEU A 763 37.00 53.20 15.13
C LEU A 763 37.88 54.47 15.08
N ASN A 764 38.42 54.84 13.92
CA ASN A 764 39.18 56.08 13.66
C ASN A 764 38.65 56.97 12.50
N LYS A 765 37.43 56.76 11.97
CA LYS A 765 36.83 57.59 10.91
C LYS A 765 35.41 58.08 11.24
N THR A 766 35.12 59.35 10.93
CA THR A 766 33.72 59.85 10.86
C THR A 766 32.92 59.10 9.80
N LEU A 767 31.73 58.65 10.16
CA LEU A 767 30.74 58.10 9.22
C LEU A 767 30.16 59.25 8.41
N ILE A 768 30.41 59.23 7.10
CA ILE A 768 29.91 60.21 6.14
C ILE A 768 28.76 59.56 5.37
N ILE A 769 27.56 60.14 5.47
CA ILE A 769 26.40 59.76 4.65
C ILE A 769 26.49 60.52 3.30
N PRO A 770 26.61 59.83 2.15
CA PRO A 770 26.80 60.46 0.84
C PRO A 770 25.66 61.38 0.39
N ASN A 771 26.00 62.37 -0.44
CA ASN A 771 25.07 63.40 -0.97
C ASN A 771 24.00 62.87 -1.95
N ASN A 772 23.98 61.57 -2.24
CA ASN A 772 22.91 60.88 -2.96
C ASN A 772 21.82 60.33 -2.03
N ILE A 773 22.11 60.08 -0.74
CA ILE A 773 21.14 59.53 0.21
C ILE A 773 20.05 60.57 0.51
N LYS A 774 18.78 60.13 0.44
CA LYS A 774 17.56 60.89 0.70
C LYS A 774 16.85 60.46 1.99
N LYS A 775 16.88 59.17 2.31
CA LYS A 775 16.14 58.57 3.43
C LYS A 775 17.05 57.65 4.25
N ILE A 776 16.94 57.74 5.57
CA ILE A 776 17.51 56.77 6.52
C ILE A 776 16.35 56.18 7.34
N GLU A 777 16.21 54.86 7.30
CA GLU A 777 15.12 54.12 7.91
C GLU A 777 15.41 53.66 9.35
N SER A 778 14.37 53.11 10.00
CA SER A 778 14.37 52.79 11.43
C SER A 778 15.44 51.75 11.78
N TYR A 779 16.17 51.97 12.87
CA TYR A 779 17.26 51.09 13.34
C TYR A 779 18.43 50.86 12.37
N ALA A 780 18.51 51.58 11.25
CA ALA A 780 19.56 51.44 10.22
C ALA A 780 20.98 51.36 10.80
N PHE A 781 21.29 52.16 11.82
CA PHE A 781 22.56 52.20 12.55
C PHE A 781 22.39 51.96 14.07
N TYR A 782 21.41 51.15 14.48
CA TYR A 782 21.20 50.80 15.89
C TYR A 782 22.43 50.09 16.47
N GLN A 783 22.92 50.56 17.62
CA GLN A 783 24.07 50.04 18.38
C GLN A 783 25.35 49.76 17.54
N CYS A 784 25.55 50.49 16.45
CA CYS A 784 26.82 50.43 15.70
C CYS A 784 27.98 50.97 16.55
N LEU A 785 29.11 50.26 16.56
CA LEU A 785 30.33 50.64 17.27
C LEU A 785 31.40 51.03 16.24
N GLY A 786 32.09 52.19 16.39
CA GLY A 786 33.17 52.52 15.45
C GLY A 786 33.51 53.97 15.04
N ILE A 787 33.56 55.00 15.91
CA ILE A 787 34.09 56.35 15.53
C ILE A 787 34.65 57.10 16.77
N PRO A 788 35.79 57.81 16.73
CA PRO A 788 36.33 58.53 17.89
C PRO A 788 36.25 60.07 17.71
N SER A 789 36.97 60.77 18.57
CA SER A 789 37.08 62.23 18.61
C SER A 789 38.44 62.67 18.06
N LEU A 790 38.49 63.86 17.47
CA LEU A 790 39.74 64.63 17.43
C LEU A 790 40.30 64.74 18.86
N ASP A 791 41.51 64.26 19.09
CA ASP A 791 42.17 64.32 20.40
C ASP A 791 43.29 65.37 20.41
N PRO A 792 43.09 66.50 21.11
CA PRO A 792 44.14 67.47 21.36
C PRO A 792 44.91 67.09 22.64
N THR A 793 45.93 66.24 22.51
CA THR A 793 47.07 66.30 23.44
C THR A 793 47.58 67.76 23.39
N SER A 794 47.57 68.58 24.44
CA SER A 794 47.84 68.41 25.88
C SER A 794 47.00 67.41 26.68
N ILE A 795 47.66 66.32 27.08
CA ILE A 795 47.23 65.42 28.16
C ILE A 795 47.71 65.96 29.51
N THR A 796 46.85 65.88 30.53
CA THR A 796 47.23 65.43 31.87
C THR A 796 46.17 64.46 32.40
N PHE A 797 46.42 63.16 32.24
CA PHE A 797 45.64 62.10 32.88
C PHE A 797 46.22 61.80 34.26
N THR A 798 45.35 61.61 35.25
CA THR A 798 45.66 60.93 36.52
C THR A 798 44.53 59.96 36.81
N ASP A 799 44.81 58.66 36.67
CA ASP A 799 44.05 57.46 37.12
C ASP A 799 42.50 57.47 36.98
N HIS A 800 41.86 56.50 36.31
CA HIS A 800 42.15 55.05 36.33
C HIS A 800 41.88 54.34 34.98
N ASP A 801 42.13 53.03 34.97
CA ASP A 801 42.29 52.13 33.81
C ASP A 801 41.04 51.78 32.98
N ARG A 802 41.18 51.88 31.64
CA ARG A 802 40.53 51.07 30.56
C ARG A 802 38.99 51.19 30.35
N HIS A 803 38.51 50.57 29.26
CA HIS A 803 37.10 50.39 28.83
C HIS A 803 36.36 51.55 28.12
N TYR A 804 37.04 52.46 27.42
CA TYR A 804 36.42 53.70 26.88
C TYR A 804 36.41 53.88 25.33
N GLU A 805 36.29 52.80 24.55
CA GLU A 805 36.55 52.86 23.09
C GLU A 805 35.32 52.82 22.15
N HIS A 806 34.12 52.42 22.60
CA HIS A 806 33.17 51.78 21.68
C HIS A 806 32.09 52.64 20.98
N CYS A 807 31.72 53.83 21.47
CA CYS A 807 30.60 54.60 20.89
C CYS A 807 31.01 55.55 19.76
N PRO A 808 30.25 55.66 18.64
CA PRO A 808 30.57 56.55 17.54
C PRO A 808 30.42 58.04 17.91
N LYS A 809 31.53 58.80 17.94
CA LYS A 809 31.54 60.19 18.44
C LYS A 809 31.16 61.28 17.43
N SER A 810 31.07 61.00 16.13
CA SER A 810 30.58 61.97 15.13
C SER A 810 30.05 61.31 13.84
N VAL A 811 28.83 61.67 13.43
CA VAL A 811 28.24 61.31 12.12
C VAL A 811 27.97 62.58 11.33
N PHE A 812 28.33 62.59 10.04
CA PHE A 812 27.99 63.66 9.10
C PHE A 812 26.84 63.22 8.19
N VAL A 813 25.70 63.91 8.30
CA VAL A 813 24.51 63.68 7.47
C VAL A 813 24.41 64.80 6.44
N SER A 814 24.47 64.42 5.16
CA SER A 814 24.35 65.35 4.04
C SER A 814 23.01 66.07 4.01
N SER A 815 23.00 67.31 3.49
CA SER A 815 21.77 68.08 3.24
C SER A 815 20.92 67.52 2.10
N SER A 816 21.35 66.43 1.46
CA SER A 816 20.50 65.60 0.60
C SER A 816 19.47 64.78 1.38
N VAL A 817 19.74 64.46 2.65
CA VAL A 817 18.86 63.62 3.48
C VAL A 817 17.68 64.45 3.98
N GLU A 818 16.49 64.07 3.52
CA GLU A 818 15.21 64.74 3.78
C GLU A 818 14.38 64.02 4.86
N ILE A 819 14.59 62.71 5.01
CA ILE A 819 13.84 61.87 5.97
C ILE A 819 14.81 61.03 6.80
N ILE A 820 14.71 61.15 8.13
CA ILE A 820 15.32 60.24 9.10
C ILE A 820 14.18 59.68 9.97
N GLN A 821 14.01 58.36 9.98
CA GLN A 821 12.99 57.71 10.79
C GLN A 821 13.41 57.61 12.27
N SER A 822 12.42 57.39 13.16
CA SER A 822 12.67 57.19 14.58
C SER A 822 13.60 55.99 14.82
N GLY A 823 14.56 56.13 15.73
CA GLY A 823 15.52 55.06 16.05
C GLY A 823 16.54 54.72 14.96
N ALA A 824 16.55 55.42 13.81
CA ALA A 824 17.52 55.22 12.72
C ALA A 824 18.99 55.25 13.22
N PHE A 825 19.26 56.16 14.16
CA PHE A 825 20.49 56.19 14.96
C PHE A 825 20.09 55.96 16.43
N TYR A 826 20.69 54.96 17.06
CA TYR A 826 20.49 54.68 18.49
C TYR A 826 21.79 54.11 19.05
N PHE A 827 22.49 54.88 19.87
CA PHE A 827 23.74 54.47 20.48
C PHE A 827 23.49 54.33 21.98
N ASP A 828 23.46 53.08 22.44
CA ASP A 828 23.13 52.77 23.81
C ASP A 828 24.32 53.07 24.73
N TYR A 829 24.00 53.58 25.91
CA TYR A 829 24.97 53.80 26.99
C TYR A 829 24.24 53.76 28.32
N THR A 830 24.46 52.68 29.05
CA THR A 830 24.09 52.49 30.45
C THR A 830 25.21 53.04 31.35
N PRO A 831 25.12 54.29 31.85
CA PRO A 831 26.09 54.78 32.83
C PRO A 831 25.99 53.97 34.12
N GLU A 832 27.13 53.65 34.71
CA GLU A 832 27.17 53.21 36.11
C GLU A 832 26.58 54.31 37.04
N PRO A 833 25.97 53.93 38.18
CA PRO A 833 25.36 54.88 39.11
C PRO A 833 26.35 55.94 39.65
N GLY A 834 26.32 57.14 39.05
CA GLY A 834 27.16 58.29 39.46
C GLY A 834 27.93 58.95 38.31
N GLN A 835 28.03 58.31 37.14
CA GLN A 835 28.69 58.88 35.96
C GLN A 835 27.88 60.03 35.33
N TRP A 836 28.58 61.06 34.82
CA TRP A 836 27.94 62.21 34.16
C TRP A 836 27.55 61.85 32.72
N LYS A 837 26.30 62.11 32.34
CA LYS A 837 25.79 61.82 30.98
C LYS A 837 26.49 62.71 29.95
N ARG A 838 27.17 62.08 28.97
CA ARG A 838 27.72 62.75 27.78
C ARG A 838 26.69 62.66 26.64
N TYR A 839 26.72 63.64 25.73
CA TYR A 839 25.77 63.78 24.62
C TYR A 839 26.49 63.54 23.28
N TYR A 840 25.78 62.96 22.30
CA TYR A 840 26.30 62.70 20.96
C TYR A 840 25.89 63.81 19.97
N CYS A 841 26.77 64.11 19.01
CA CYS A 841 26.52 65.13 17.98
C CYS A 841 26.29 64.47 16.61
N ILE A 842 25.08 64.59 16.08
CA ILE A 842 24.77 64.35 14.66
C ILE A 842 24.91 65.70 13.96
N TYR A 843 25.84 65.79 13.00
CA TYR A 843 26.02 67.00 12.19
C TYR A 843 25.15 66.90 10.94
N VAL A 844 24.35 67.94 10.68
CA VAL A 844 23.43 68.02 9.54
C VAL A 844 23.75 69.29 8.76
N ASP A 845 24.03 69.13 7.47
CA ASP A 845 24.60 70.18 6.61
C ASP A 845 23.63 71.35 6.30
N LYS A 846 22.30 71.18 6.47
CA LYS A 846 21.32 72.28 6.34
C LYS A 846 20.17 72.19 7.34
N PHE A 847 19.61 73.36 7.65
CA PHE A 847 18.28 73.50 8.24
C PHE A 847 17.21 73.20 7.18
N VAL A 848 16.47 72.11 7.40
CA VAL A 848 15.20 71.77 6.74
C VAL A 848 14.27 71.26 7.85
N ASP A 849 12.95 71.49 7.75
CA ASP A 849 11.99 71.05 8.77
C ASP A 849 11.80 69.52 8.73
N TYR A 850 12.69 68.80 9.41
CA TYR A 850 12.69 67.34 9.53
C TYR A 850 11.38 66.81 10.13
N THR A 851 10.53 66.24 9.28
CA THR A 851 9.22 65.74 9.69
C THR A 851 9.34 64.37 10.34
N ILE A 852 9.65 64.34 11.64
CA ILE A 852 9.70 63.11 12.46
C ILE A 852 8.29 62.54 12.58
N ARG A 853 7.91 61.67 11.65
CA ARG A 853 6.63 60.95 11.69
C ARG A 853 6.68 59.85 12.74
N THR A 854 6.19 60.15 13.95
CA THR A 854 5.80 59.12 14.92
C THR A 854 4.64 58.31 14.34
N GLY A 855 4.81 56.99 14.20
CA GLY A 855 3.84 56.11 13.54
C GLY A 855 2.57 55.85 14.36
N ALA A 856 1.65 56.80 14.37
CA ALA A 856 0.26 56.62 14.77
C ALA A 856 -0.61 57.68 14.05
N GLU A 857 -1.68 57.26 13.39
CA GLU A 857 -2.62 58.19 12.76
C GLU A 857 -3.58 58.77 13.80
N CYS A 858 -3.84 60.09 13.70
CA CYS A 858 -4.98 60.73 14.35
C CYS A 858 -5.77 61.51 13.29
N PRO A 859 -7.10 61.35 13.23
CA PRO A 859 -7.95 62.14 12.34
C PRO A 859 -7.93 63.65 12.61
N GLU A 860 -8.59 64.41 11.73
CA GLU A 860 -8.52 65.86 11.64
C GLU A 860 -8.85 66.64 12.94
N GLY A 861 -8.06 67.69 13.22
CA GLY A 861 -8.48 68.80 14.08
C GLY A 861 -7.85 68.86 15.48
N LEU A 862 -6.72 69.57 15.60
CA LEU A 862 -6.17 70.18 16.83
C LEU A 862 -6.13 69.28 18.10
N ALA A 863 -5.04 68.56 18.30
CA ALA A 863 -4.71 67.90 19.57
C ALA A 863 -3.39 68.42 20.17
N TYR A 864 -3.45 68.96 21.39
CA TYR A 864 -2.31 69.03 22.31
C TYR A 864 -2.17 67.69 23.03
N ALA A 865 -0.94 67.21 23.26
CA ALA A 865 -0.69 66.04 24.10
C ALA A 865 0.15 66.42 25.33
N TYR A 866 -0.41 66.21 26.54
CA TYR A 866 0.36 66.12 27.78
C TYR A 866 0.75 64.65 28.03
N PRO A 867 1.94 64.37 28.58
CA PRO A 867 2.37 62.99 28.82
C PRO A 867 1.63 62.36 30.01
N GLN A 868 1.18 61.11 29.86
CA GLN A 868 0.84 60.25 31.00
C GLN A 868 2.07 59.46 31.45
N TYR A 869 2.19 59.25 32.76
CA TYR A 869 3.27 58.49 33.38
C TYR A 869 2.90 57.00 33.47
N SER A 870 3.78 56.14 32.97
CA SER A 870 3.91 54.76 33.42
C SER A 870 5.37 54.30 33.25
N GLY A 871 5.81 53.32 34.04
CA GLY A 871 6.90 52.41 33.65
C GLY A 871 8.34 52.92 33.44
N GLY A 872 8.67 54.20 33.70
CA GLY A 872 10.06 54.62 33.95
C GLY A 872 11.10 54.42 32.82
N PHE A 873 10.88 55.01 31.64
CA PHE A 873 11.93 55.18 30.61
C PHE A 873 12.24 56.66 30.32
N TYR A 874 13.49 56.99 29.97
CA TYR A 874 13.98 58.37 29.88
C TYR A 874 13.94 58.95 28.45
N LYS A 875 13.31 60.13 28.35
CA LYS A 875 13.40 61.18 27.30
C LYS A 875 14.23 60.90 26.03
N GLN A 876 13.53 60.97 24.89
CA GLN A 876 14.15 61.21 23.58
C GLN A 876 14.71 62.65 23.47
N VAL A 877 15.62 62.85 22.52
CA VAL A 877 16.46 64.06 22.34
C VAL A 877 15.94 64.92 21.18
N PHE A 878 16.10 66.25 21.22
CA PHE A 878 16.53 67.11 20.10
C PHE A 878 16.69 68.57 20.59
N ALA A 879 17.56 69.35 19.93
CA ALA A 879 17.78 70.76 20.22
C ALA A 879 18.01 71.56 18.93
N ILE A 880 16.93 72.03 18.30
CA ILE A 880 16.97 72.99 17.20
C ILE A 880 15.98 74.12 17.51
N ASN A 881 16.50 75.28 17.92
CA ASN A 881 15.82 76.57 17.75
C ASN A 881 16.84 77.71 17.89
N CYS A 882 17.08 78.45 16.79
CA CYS A 882 17.94 79.62 16.75
C CYS A 882 17.25 80.75 15.97
N THR A 883 16.82 81.80 16.67
CA THR A 883 16.18 82.98 16.09
C THR A 883 17.21 84.09 15.90
N VAL A 884 17.49 84.48 14.65
CA VAL A 884 18.41 85.58 14.31
C VAL A 884 17.63 86.87 14.15
N HIS A 885 18.01 87.93 14.87
CA HIS A 885 17.45 89.28 14.67
C HIS A 885 18.55 90.35 14.53
N TYR A 886 18.18 91.44 13.86
CA TYR A 886 19.10 92.37 13.20
C TYR A 886 19.80 93.35 14.16
N ARG A 887 21.00 93.79 13.76
CA ARG A 887 21.61 95.03 14.23
C ARG A 887 20.87 96.22 13.62
N TYR A 888 20.54 97.23 14.43
CA TYR A 888 20.07 98.54 13.97
C TYR A 888 21.14 99.59 14.33
N GLU A 889 21.48 100.48 13.41
CA GLU A 889 22.41 101.59 13.69
C GLU A 889 21.60 102.85 14.03
N GLY A 890 21.64 103.28 15.29
CA GLY A 890 20.95 104.48 15.77
C GLY A 890 20.49 104.41 17.23
N ASP A 891 21.25 105.05 18.12
CA ASP A 891 20.80 105.51 19.45
C ASP A 891 20.20 106.95 19.25
N PRO A 892 19.22 107.46 20.04
CA PRO A 892 19.00 107.11 21.44
C PRO A 892 17.54 106.95 21.96
N ALA A 893 17.51 106.46 23.21
CA ALA A 893 16.51 106.67 24.27
C ALA A 893 15.26 105.76 24.37
N ASN A 894 15.26 104.97 25.46
CA ASN A 894 14.11 104.47 26.24
C ASN A 894 13.00 103.64 25.54
N TYR A 895 13.05 102.33 25.82
CA TYR A 895 11.97 101.32 25.92
C TYR A 895 10.49 101.71 25.66
N PRO A 896 9.64 100.81 25.10
CA PRO A 896 9.81 99.34 25.09
C PRO A 896 9.46 98.57 23.78
N ARG A 897 9.75 97.26 23.79
CA ARG A 897 9.32 96.19 22.86
C ARG A 897 9.94 96.21 21.44
N GLY A 898 10.61 95.11 21.07
CA GLY A 898 11.10 94.93 19.69
C GLY A 898 12.16 93.86 19.44
N VAL A 899 12.37 92.88 20.33
CA VAL A 899 13.38 91.83 20.13
C VAL A 899 12.75 90.44 20.25
N LEU A 900 12.62 89.77 19.10
CA LEU A 900 12.61 88.31 18.98
C LEU A 900 14.07 87.84 19.11
N GLY A 901 14.31 86.71 19.77
CA GLY A 901 15.66 86.19 19.94
C GLY A 901 15.75 85.06 20.96
N THR A 902 15.95 83.84 20.47
CA THR A 902 16.39 82.69 21.26
C THR A 902 17.58 82.08 20.53
N ALA A 903 18.76 82.08 21.14
CA ALA A 903 19.96 81.49 20.55
C ALA A 903 20.47 80.37 21.44
N TYR A 904 20.91 79.25 20.82
CA TYR A 904 21.60 78.18 21.52
C TYR A 904 22.82 77.70 20.73
N GLY A 905 23.94 77.68 21.45
CA GLY A 905 25.19 77.00 21.12
C GLY A 905 25.94 76.82 22.43
N TYR A 906 26.74 75.77 22.56
CA TYR A 906 27.48 75.50 23.79
C TYR A 906 28.94 75.95 23.68
N TRP A 907 29.39 76.63 24.73
CA TRP A 907 30.72 77.22 24.88
C TRP A 907 31.33 76.63 26.16
N HIS A 908 32.63 76.35 26.16
CA HIS A 908 33.35 76.08 27.40
C HIS A 908 33.93 77.38 27.95
N GLY A 909 34.02 77.50 29.27
CA GLY A 909 34.46 78.73 29.93
C GLY A 909 35.87 79.17 29.53
N GLU A 910 36.06 80.49 29.52
CA GLU A 910 37.34 81.20 29.28
C GLU A 910 37.94 81.07 27.86
N GLY A 911 37.23 81.65 26.89
CA GLY A 911 37.82 82.84 26.25
C GLY A 911 38.39 82.73 24.83
N HIS A 912 38.08 81.67 24.07
CA HIS A 912 38.44 81.61 22.64
C HIS A 912 37.24 81.45 21.71
N VAL A 913 37.43 81.89 20.46
CA VAL A 913 36.48 81.86 19.34
C VAL A 913 37.14 81.12 18.18
N LEU A 914 36.38 80.32 17.43
CA LEU A 914 36.75 79.90 16.08
C LEU A 914 35.53 79.99 15.16
N TRP A 915 35.72 80.60 13.98
CA TRP A 915 34.84 80.42 12.82
C TRP A 915 35.43 79.32 11.92
N THR A 916 34.64 78.81 11.00
CA THR A 916 35.12 77.98 9.89
C THR A 916 35.52 78.83 8.68
N PHE A 917 36.30 78.22 7.78
CA PHE A 917 36.61 78.70 6.42
C PHE A 917 37.45 79.99 6.31
N ASP A 918 38.76 79.81 6.41
CA ASP A 918 39.63 80.09 5.26
C ASP A 918 40.74 79.02 5.20
N GLU A 919 41.43 78.89 4.05
CA GLU A 919 42.58 77.98 3.82
C GLU A 919 42.37 76.45 4.07
N CYS A 920 41.81 75.73 3.08
CA CYS A 920 42.51 74.62 2.35
C CYS A 920 41.58 73.75 1.47
N TYR A 921 41.66 73.96 0.16
CA TYR A 921 41.96 72.88 -0.80
C TYR A 921 43.50 72.89 -0.99
N PRO A 922 44.19 71.84 -1.46
CA PRO A 922 43.71 70.70 -2.26
C PRO A 922 43.52 69.38 -1.51
#